data_AF-A0A1A0K6N8-F1
#
_entry.id   AF-A0A1A0K6N8-F1
#
_cell.length_a   1.000
_cell.length_b   1.000
_cell.length_c   1.000
_cell.angle_alpha   90.00
_cell.angle_beta   90.00
_cell.angle_gamma   90.00
#
_symmetry.space_group_name_H-M   'P 1'
#
loop_
_entity.id
_entity.type
_entity.pdbx_description
1 polymer ?
#
loop_
_entity_poly.entity_id
_entity_poly.type
_entity_poly.pdbx_seq_one_letter_code
_entity_poly.pdbx_strand_id
1 'polypeptide(L)'
;MPEMEIDPAVLRQLAEQHRQVARETREWAQPPYDWLASFIPTYGKIAQPVKDALDDYYDARKRAGDKLADDHDHTADQLIAAAESYENADHGIASDFRRAGDDIGGHGSPQGTPAHAGPNGHTFGPGDGRTPAGISPLGTSPLDGGPSVTGSQTPGAGQQQPDAADQSPGATVPGVAAAAPGAAAPMGAVDSTGTQAGSGSGVNTGAAAAAAGTPVGGVATPATAGAGVGADDRSAQQPPTGATGRYDMPPVPVVTPFAAAVAAAKDKEAEPAYVVGDAVDNDLLVARTLLAAVLAAADTPAVGMHWAVGVMRGPAGAGVFITSNEGRGWLPAGIYLPREVSTPWMWDEMLDDGSGSAASPWEGISDPARVLVEFGLAWGPKANASLVALASSASIDGELRARFPDIAIADLVGPAYDVDLRVHTPDTVDRLDLAGSPEAAGPIAAVSDSRAYARCLELATEAHTKLVRSGTAAADSAESRRIRDRILAVLEAGQEVSPQWWEQLREADDLLAAAMLSRRVDVARVAPGDLRIDEEGATLRAMVFERRCNELLLVLAGEPGRQQLRDAAYAYDQIVNHPRFVEVPAAVTAAEPTTVDRPVTVSGPVSAPSVAAGPPRGAAVVPPVVAPPVVTPPSEQS
;
A
#
# COMPACT_ATOMS: atom_id res chain seq x y z
N MET A 1 -5.41 -4.59 -27.24
CA MET A 1 -5.16 -5.24 -25.95
C MET A 1 -4.78 -6.68 -26.26
N PRO A 2 -3.69 -7.23 -25.71
CA PRO A 2 -3.37 -8.65 -25.89
C PRO A 2 -4.49 -9.48 -25.26
N GLU A 3 -5.12 -10.37 -26.03
CA GLU A 3 -6.07 -11.34 -25.50
C GLU A 3 -5.30 -12.31 -24.61
N MET A 4 -5.68 -12.37 -23.34
CA MET A 4 -5.11 -13.30 -22.37
C MET A 4 -5.71 -14.68 -22.64
N GLU A 5 -4.95 -15.56 -23.28
CA GLU A 5 -5.36 -16.94 -23.54
C GLU A 5 -5.28 -17.73 -22.22
N ILE A 6 -6.43 -17.93 -21.59
CA ILE A 6 -6.55 -18.70 -20.33
C ILE A 6 -7.03 -20.11 -20.69
N ASP A 7 -6.24 -21.10 -20.30
CA ASP A 7 -6.57 -22.52 -20.50
C ASP A 7 -7.83 -22.92 -19.69
N PRO A 8 -8.88 -23.50 -20.32
CA PRO A 8 -10.07 -24.02 -19.63
C PRO A 8 -9.78 -25.00 -18.50
N ALA A 9 -8.67 -25.76 -18.56
CA ALA A 9 -8.25 -26.65 -17.48
C ALA A 9 -7.89 -25.88 -16.19
N VAL A 10 -7.27 -24.71 -16.34
CA VAL A 10 -6.91 -23.84 -15.20
C VAL A 10 -8.16 -23.28 -14.54
N LEU A 11 -9.17 -22.87 -15.32
CA LEU A 11 -10.46 -22.40 -14.79
C LEU A 11 -11.17 -23.47 -13.94
N ARG A 12 -11.14 -24.73 -14.38
CA ARG A 12 -11.69 -25.85 -13.60
C ARG A 12 -10.91 -26.14 -12.33
N GLN A 13 -9.59 -26.02 -12.37
CA GLN A 13 -8.75 -26.17 -11.18
C GLN A 13 -9.07 -25.08 -10.14
N LEU A 14 -9.19 -23.83 -10.59
CA LEU A 14 -9.59 -22.71 -9.73
C LEU A 14 -10.99 -22.93 -9.14
N ALA A 15 -11.94 -23.42 -9.94
CA ALA A 15 -13.28 -23.75 -9.45
C ALA A 15 -13.25 -24.79 -8.32
N GLU A 16 -12.43 -25.85 -8.42
CA GLU A 16 -12.30 -26.83 -7.35
C GLU A 16 -11.64 -26.26 -6.10
N GLN A 17 -10.68 -25.34 -6.25
CA GLN A 17 -10.11 -24.61 -5.11
C GLN A 17 -11.18 -23.78 -4.39
N HIS A 18 -12.04 -23.06 -5.13
CA HIS A 18 -13.14 -22.31 -4.54
C HIS A 18 -14.13 -23.23 -3.80
N ARG A 19 -14.46 -24.40 -4.35
CA ARG A 19 -15.31 -25.40 -3.68
C ARG A 19 -14.67 -25.96 -2.42
N GLN A 20 -13.36 -26.18 -2.43
CA GLN A 20 -12.64 -26.60 -1.22
C GLN A 20 -12.72 -25.53 -0.13
N VAL A 21 -12.47 -24.26 -0.47
CA VAL A 21 -12.59 -23.14 0.46
C VAL A 21 -14.03 -23.00 1.00
N ALA A 22 -15.05 -23.20 0.16
CA ALA A 22 -16.44 -23.20 0.59
C ALA A 22 -16.73 -24.31 1.62
N ARG A 23 -16.21 -25.53 1.42
CA ARG A 23 -16.34 -26.63 2.39
C ARG A 23 -15.67 -26.30 3.72
N GLU A 24 -14.43 -25.85 3.68
CA GLU A 24 -13.66 -25.47 4.87
C GLU A 24 -14.30 -24.33 5.64
N THR A 25 -14.85 -23.33 4.92
CA THR A 25 -15.57 -22.21 5.53
C THR A 25 -16.83 -22.68 6.27
N ARG A 26 -17.60 -23.60 5.70
CA ARG A 26 -18.79 -24.18 6.37
C ARG A 26 -18.42 -25.01 7.59
N GLU A 27 -17.31 -25.73 7.53
CA GLU A 27 -16.79 -26.49 8.68
C GLU A 27 -16.34 -25.56 9.81
N TRP A 28 -15.55 -24.53 9.47
CA TRP A 28 -15.06 -23.54 10.43
C TRP A 28 -16.17 -22.68 11.06
N ALA A 29 -17.27 -22.49 10.34
CA ALA A 29 -18.43 -21.73 10.81
C ALA A 29 -19.35 -22.54 11.75
N GLN A 30 -19.12 -23.85 11.94
CA GLN A 30 -19.94 -24.65 12.84
C GLN A 30 -19.80 -24.19 14.30
N PRO A 31 -20.93 -24.03 15.02
CA PRO A 31 -20.91 -23.82 16.46
C PRO A 31 -20.25 -25.00 17.20
N PRO A 32 -19.49 -24.75 18.28
CA PRO A 32 -18.93 -25.81 19.11
C PRO A 32 -20.01 -26.37 20.05
N TYR A 33 -20.92 -27.19 19.50
CA TYR A 33 -22.12 -27.66 20.21
C TYR A 33 -21.82 -28.38 21.54
N ASP A 34 -20.78 -29.21 21.59
CA ASP A 34 -20.41 -29.94 22.81
C ASP A 34 -19.96 -29.00 23.94
N TRP A 35 -19.22 -27.95 23.59
CA TRP A 35 -18.79 -26.93 24.53
C TRP A 35 -19.98 -26.07 25.00
N LEU A 36 -20.85 -25.62 24.08
CA LEU A 36 -22.05 -24.85 24.42
C LEU A 36 -23.01 -25.67 25.31
N ALA A 37 -23.15 -26.97 25.05
CA ALA A 37 -23.96 -27.88 25.85
C ALA A 37 -23.42 -28.08 27.27
N SER A 38 -22.09 -28.09 27.43
CA SER A 38 -21.43 -28.23 28.74
C SER A 38 -21.28 -26.91 29.51
N PHE A 39 -21.65 -25.78 28.92
CA PHE A 39 -21.47 -24.45 29.52
C PHE A 39 -22.26 -24.27 30.83
N ILE A 40 -23.57 -24.56 30.85
CA ILE A 40 -24.38 -24.45 32.09
C ILE A 40 -23.96 -25.49 33.15
N PRO A 41 -23.71 -26.76 32.82
CA PRO A 41 -23.14 -27.70 33.79
C PRO A 41 -21.84 -27.22 34.44
N THR A 42 -20.99 -26.51 33.70
CA THR A 42 -19.67 -26.06 34.16
C THR A 42 -19.75 -24.77 34.99
N TYR A 43 -20.52 -23.78 34.52
CA TYR A 43 -20.55 -22.44 35.11
C TYR A 43 -21.81 -22.14 35.94
N GLY A 44 -22.76 -23.07 35.98
CA GLY A 44 -24.01 -22.95 36.72
C GLY A 44 -25.07 -22.08 36.03
N LYS A 45 -26.27 -22.05 36.62
CA LYS A 45 -27.44 -21.36 36.02
C LYS A 45 -27.31 -19.83 35.96
N ILE A 46 -26.44 -19.24 36.76
CA ILE A 46 -26.18 -17.79 36.73
C ILE A 46 -25.54 -17.34 35.41
N ALA A 47 -24.91 -18.26 34.68
CA ALA A 47 -24.28 -18.00 33.39
C ALA A 47 -25.25 -18.10 32.20
N GLN A 48 -26.56 -18.31 32.43
CA GLN A 48 -27.55 -18.43 31.36
C GLN A 48 -27.54 -17.24 30.39
N PRO A 49 -27.53 -15.97 30.83
CA PRO A 49 -27.50 -14.84 29.90
C PRO A 49 -26.24 -14.81 29.03
N VAL A 50 -25.12 -15.28 29.56
CA VAL A 50 -23.85 -15.37 28.81
C VAL A 50 -23.92 -16.50 27.79
N LYS A 51 -24.49 -17.65 28.15
CA LYS A 51 -24.73 -18.74 27.21
C LYS A 51 -25.65 -18.30 26.07
N ASP A 52 -26.76 -17.63 26.39
CA ASP A 52 -27.71 -17.17 25.38
C ASP A 52 -27.03 -16.21 24.39
N ALA A 53 -26.19 -15.29 24.88
CA ALA A 53 -25.39 -14.42 24.03
C ALA A 53 -24.34 -15.16 23.17
N LEU A 54 -23.74 -16.24 23.70
CA LEU A 54 -22.82 -17.09 22.95
C LEU A 54 -23.55 -17.88 21.86
N ASP A 55 -24.72 -18.42 22.14
CA ASP A 55 -25.56 -19.10 21.14
C ASP A 55 -25.90 -18.12 20.00
N ASP A 56 -26.38 -16.91 20.33
CA ASP A 56 -26.68 -15.86 19.34
C ASP A 56 -25.45 -15.50 18.49
N TYR A 57 -24.28 -15.38 19.12
CA TYR A 57 -23.02 -15.10 18.45
C TYR A 57 -22.63 -16.22 17.46
N TYR A 58 -22.66 -17.48 17.89
CA TYR A 58 -22.30 -18.60 17.02
C TYR A 58 -23.32 -18.81 15.89
N ASP A 59 -24.59 -18.52 16.12
CA ASP A 59 -25.61 -18.52 15.07
C ASP A 59 -25.37 -17.41 14.03
N ALA A 60 -24.99 -16.22 14.48
CA ALA A 60 -24.60 -15.13 13.59
C ALA A 60 -23.35 -15.47 12.77
N ARG A 61 -22.33 -16.04 13.42
CA ARG A 61 -21.11 -16.53 12.76
C ARG A 61 -21.42 -17.62 11.74
N LYS A 62 -22.25 -18.61 12.08
CA LYS A 62 -22.66 -19.68 11.17
C LYS A 62 -23.33 -19.12 9.92
N ARG A 63 -24.28 -18.19 10.08
CA ARG A 63 -24.95 -17.52 8.94
C ARG A 63 -23.97 -16.75 8.06
N ALA A 64 -23.02 -16.04 8.65
CA ALA A 64 -22.01 -15.31 7.90
C ALA A 64 -21.07 -16.25 7.13
N GLY A 65 -20.62 -17.34 7.77
CA GLY A 65 -19.79 -18.36 7.14
C GLY A 65 -20.52 -19.12 6.02
N ASP A 66 -21.79 -19.49 6.23
CA ASP A 66 -22.62 -20.11 5.20
C ASP A 66 -22.75 -19.20 3.97
N LYS A 67 -23.00 -17.90 4.18
CA LYS A 67 -23.07 -16.92 3.08
C LYS A 67 -21.74 -16.82 2.32
N LEU A 68 -20.61 -16.70 3.02
CA LEU A 68 -19.29 -16.62 2.39
C LEU A 68 -18.99 -17.88 1.58
N ALA A 69 -19.35 -19.06 2.10
CA ALA A 69 -19.19 -20.32 1.39
C ALA A 69 -20.07 -20.38 0.12
N ASP A 70 -21.29 -19.86 0.18
CA ASP A 70 -22.18 -19.75 -0.99
C ASP A 70 -21.59 -18.83 -2.07
N ASP A 71 -20.94 -17.72 -1.69
CA ASP A 71 -20.24 -16.83 -2.63
C ASP A 71 -19.05 -17.53 -3.32
N HIS A 72 -18.31 -18.38 -2.58
CA HIS A 72 -17.25 -19.22 -3.15
C HIS A 72 -17.80 -20.27 -4.12
N ASP A 73 -18.88 -20.97 -3.77
CA ASP A 73 -19.52 -21.93 -4.66
C ASP A 73 -20.07 -21.24 -5.93
N HIS A 74 -20.66 -20.06 -5.79
CA HIS A 74 -21.13 -19.27 -6.93
C HIS A 74 -19.98 -18.90 -7.88
N THR A 75 -18.84 -18.48 -7.33
CA THR A 75 -17.64 -18.17 -8.12
C THR A 75 -17.12 -19.41 -8.84
N ALA A 76 -17.11 -20.58 -8.18
CA ALA A 76 -16.73 -21.84 -8.80
C ALA A 76 -17.63 -22.20 -9.99
N ASP A 77 -18.94 -22.00 -9.87
CA ASP A 77 -19.89 -22.26 -10.95
C ASP A 77 -19.71 -21.29 -12.12
N GLN A 78 -19.40 -20.01 -11.87
CA GLN A 78 -19.05 -19.05 -12.91
C GLN A 78 -17.77 -19.46 -13.67
N LEU A 79 -16.74 -19.93 -12.96
CA LEU A 79 -15.50 -20.40 -13.58
C LEU A 79 -15.71 -21.62 -14.48
N ILE A 80 -16.57 -22.56 -14.05
CA ILE A 80 -16.94 -23.72 -14.88
C ILE A 80 -17.72 -23.28 -16.12
N ALA A 81 -18.70 -22.40 -15.96
CA ALA A 81 -19.46 -21.87 -17.09
C ALA A 81 -18.56 -21.14 -18.11
N ALA A 82 -17.56 -20.39 -17.64
CA ALA A 82 -16.57 -19.76 -18.49
C ALA A 82 -15.73 -20.80 -19.25
N ALA A 83 -15.24 -21.83 -18.57
CA ALA A 83 -14.48 -22.92 -19.19
C ALA A 83 -15.29 -23.64 -20.29
N GLU A 84 -16.56 -23.94 -20.03
CA GLU A 84 -17.47 -24.53 -21.01
C GLU A 84 -17.74 -23.59 -22.20
N SER A 85 -17.86 -22.28 -21.96
CA SER A 85 -18.01 -21.30 -23.04
C SER A 85 -16.80 -21.26 -23.97
N TYR A 86 -15.58 -21.36 -23.43
CA TYR A 86 -14.36 -21.42 -24.25
C TYR A 86 -14.29 -22.68 -25.10
N GLU A 87 -14.55 -23.86 -24.51
CA GLU A 87 -14.54 -25.11 -25.27
C GLU A 87 -15.62 -25.17 -26.36
N ASN A 88 -16.80 -24.61 -26.07
CA ASN A 88 -17.86 -24.49 -27.07
C ASN A 88 -17.47 -23.56 -28.21
N ALA A 89 -16.80 -22.44 -27.92
CA ALA A 89 -16.27 -21.54 -28.93
C ALA A 89 -15.21 -22.23 -29.81
N ASP A 90 -14.28 -22.97 -29.19
CA ASP A 90 -13.24 -23.73 -29.91
C ASP A 90 -13.83 -24.84 -30.79
N HIS A 91 -14.81 -25.59 -30.28
CA HIS A 91 -15.53 -26.59 -31.06
C HIS A 91 -16.31 -25.96 -32.22
N GLY A 92 -16.92 -24.79 -32.00
CA GLY A 92 -17.59 -24.02 -33.04
C GLY A 92 -16.62 -23.65 -34.18
N ILE A 93 -15.50 -23.04 -33.83
CA ILE A 93 -14.44 -22.65 -34.78
C ILE A 93 -13.90 -23.87 -35.54
N ALA A 94 -13.61 -24.97 -34.84
CA ALA A 94 -13.12 -26.20 -35.45
C ALA A 94 -14.16 -26.88 -36.38
N SER A 95 -15.46 -26.71 -36.10
CA SER A 95 -16.54 -27.22 -36.97
C SER A 95 -16.71 -26.37 -38.23
N ASP A 96 -16.59 -25.04 -38.11
CA ASP A 96 -16.64 -24.11 -39.24
C ASP A 96 -15.47 -24.32 -40.20
N PHE A 97 -14.26 -24.59 -39.68
CA PHE A 97 -13.11 -24.94 -40.51
C PHE A 97 -13.28 -26.28 -41.25
N ARG A 98 -13.87 -27.30 -40.60
CA ARG A 98 -14.17 -28.58 -41.26
C ARG A 98 -15.19 -28.42 -42.38
N ARG A 99 -16.24 -27.63 -42.14
CA ARG A 99 -17.27 -27.33 -43.15
C ARG A 99 -16.71 -26.56 -44.34
N ALA A 100 -15.84 -25.57 -44.09
CA ALA A 100 -15.16 -24.83 -45.15
C ALA A 100 -14.17 -25.69 -45.97
N GLY A 101 -13.59 -26.73 -45.36
CA GLY A 101 -12.69 -27.68 -46.03
C GLY A 101 -13.41 -28.65 -46.96
N ASP A 102 -14.59 -29.14 -46.59
CA ASP A 102 -15.37 -30.08 -47.41
C ASP A 102 -15.96 -29.44 -48.69
N ASP A 103 -16.27 -28.14 -48.66
CA ASP A 103 -16.77 -27.40 -49.84
C ASP A 103 -15.71 -27.23 -50.95
N ILE A 104 -14.43 -27.52 -50.68
CA ILE A 104 -13.33 -27.40 -51.65
C ILE A 104 -13.03 -28.74 -52.36
N GLY A 105 -13.57 -29.87 -51.86
CA GLY A 105 -13.26 -31.22 -52.36
C GLY A 105 -14.26 -31.87 -53.33
N GLY A 106 -15.41 -31.24 -53.58
CA GLY A 106 -16.51 -31.84 -54.35
C GLY A 106 -16.55 -31.49 -55.85
N HIS A 107 -15.90 -32.34 -56.66
CA HIS A 107 -16.01 -32.55 -58.11
C HIS A 107 -16.82 -31.60 -59.01
N GLY A 108 -16.14 -31.14 -60.06
CA GLY A 108 -16.73 -30.37 -61.14
C GLY A 108 -17.80 -31.09 -61.97
N SER A 109 -18.70 -30.26 -62.51
CA SER A 109 -19.19 -30.39 -63.88
C SER A 109 -19.56 -29.01 -64.41
N PRO A 110 -19.34 -28.73 -65.70
CA PRO A 110 -19.47 -27.42 -66.30
C PRO A 110 -20.92 -27.13 -66.70
N GLN A 111 -21.16 -25.88 -67.09
CA GLN A 111 -22.19 -25.43 -68.05
C GLN A 111 -23.48 -24.87 -67.43
N GLY A 112 -23.67 -23.56 -67.65
CA GLY A 112 -24.97 -22.90 -67.49
C GLY A 112 -24.91 -21.40 -67.19
N THR A 113 -24.45 -20.57 -68.12
CA THR A 113 -24.96 -19.19 -68.25
C THR A 113 -26.49 -19.24 -68.39
N PRO A 114 -27.28 -18.32 -67.79
CA PRO A 114 -27.48 -17.04 -68.47
C PRO A 114 -27.82 -15.80 -67.59
N ALA A 115 -27.61 -14.65 -68.27
CA ALA A 115 -28.47 -13.46 -68.32
C ALA A 115 -28.54 -12.49 -67.12
N HIS A 116 -27.94 -11.33 -67.38
CA HIS A 116 -28.47 -10.00 -67.08
C HIS A 116 -30.00 -9.90 -67.23
N ALA A 117 -30.70 -9.48 -66.18
CA ALA A 117 -31.96 -8.75 -66.25
C ALA A 117 -32.01 -7.74 -65.10
N GLY A 118 -32.40 -6.51 -65.43
CA GLY A 118 -32.32 -5.32 -64.59
C GLY A 118 -33.35 -5.23 -63.44
N PRO A 119 -33.40 -4.07 -62.77
CA PRO A 119 -34.03 -3.89 -61.47
C PRO A 119 -35.53 -3.62 -61.59
N ASN A 120 -36.33 -4.19 -60.69
CA ASN A 120 -37.60 -3.60 -60.24
C ASN A 120 -38.12 -4.29 -58.95
N GLY A 121 -38.22 -3.49 -57.88
CA GLY A 121 -39.43 -3.38 -57.04
C GLY A 121 -39.78 -4.44 -55.98
N HIS A 122 -39.47 -4.11 -54.71
CA HIS A 122 -40.20 -4.39 -53.44
C HIS A 122 -40.34 -5.88 -53.00
N THR A 123 -40.27 -6.34 -51.74
CA THR A 123 -40.66 -5.82 -50.40
C THR A 123 -40.11 -6.80 -49.33
N PHE A 124 -39.47 -6.28 -48.27
CA PHE A 124 -39.30 -6.78 -46.87
C PHE A 124 -38.81 -8.21 -46.51
N GLY A 125 -37.83 -8.26 -45.60
CA GLY A 125 -37.64 -9.35 -44.62
C GLY A 125 -36.19 -9.50 -44.13
N PRO A 126 -35.87 -9.35 -42.83
CA PRO A 126 -34.50 -9.15 -42.36
C PRO A 126 -33.80 -10.47 -42.05
N GLY A 127 -32.53 -10.57 -42.43
CA GLY A 127 -31.66 -11.65 -41.97
C GLY A 127 -30.51 -11.91 -42.91
N ASP A 128 -29.40 -11.22 -42.69
CA ASP A 128 -28.03 -11.60 -43.02
C ASP A 128 -27.13 -10.63 -42.22
N GLY A 129 -25.99 -10.98 -41.66
CA GLY A 129 -25.10 -12.07 -41.99
C GLY A 129 -23.67 -11.50 -42.09
N ARG A 130 -22.75 -12.17 -41.40
CA ARG A 130 -21.35 -12.46 -41.78
C ARG A 130 -20.30 -11.32 -41.86
N THR A 131 -19.20 -11.58 -41.14
CA THR A 131 -17.77 -11.60 -41.56
C THR A 131 -17.49 -11.39 -43.07
N PRO A 132 -16.33 -10.83 -43.52
CA PRO A 132 -15.00 -11.47 -43.48
C PRO A 132 -13.83 -10.42 -43.35
N ALA A 133 -12.51 -10.70 -43.36
CA ALA A 133 -11.73 -11.69 -44.07
C ALA A 133 -10.33 -11.86 -43.43
N GLY A 134 -9.80 -13.07 -43.46
CA GLY A 134 -8.41 -13.38 -43.14
C GLY A 134 -7.49 -13.32 -44.37
N ILE A 135 -6.18 -13.21 -44.11
CA ILE A 135 -5.11 -13.59 -45.04
C ILE A 135 -3.99 -14.27 -44.22
N SER A 136 -3.61 -15.45 -44.66
CA SER A 136 -2.48 -16.31 -44.26
C SER A 136 -1.78 -16.73 -45.57
N PRO A 137 -0.65 -17.48 -45.62
CA PRO A 137 0.48 -17.64 -44.69
C PRO A 137 1.84 -17.77 -45.47
N LEU A 138 2.84 -18.41 -44.84
CA LEU A 138 4.12 -19.00 -45.34
C LEU A 138 5.37 -18.11 -45.14
N GLY A 139 6.51 -18.56 -44.60
CA GLY A 139 7.01 -19.89 -44.23
C GLY A 139 8.52 -19.95 -44.53
N THR A 140 9.29 -20.68 -43.71
CA THR A 140 10.67 -21.22 -43.89
C THR A 140 11.90 -20.39 -43.46
N SER A 141 12.67 -20.98 -42.52
CA SER A 141 14.10 -20.75 -42.23
C SER A 141 14.98 -21.36 -43.35
N PRO A 142 16.29 -20.99 -43.53
CA PRO A 142 17.36 -21.48 -42.63
C PRO A 142 18.63 -20.59 -42.49
N LEU A 143 19.46 -21.02 -41.53
CA LEU A 143 20.91 -20.86 -41.25
C LEU A 143 21.84 -20.03 -42.18
N ASP A 144 22.83 -19.42 -41.49
CA ASP A 144 24.29 -19.36 -41.77
C ASP A 144 24.91 -18.00 -42.17
N GLY A 145 26.06 -17.67 -41.56
CA GLY A 145 27.01 -16.67 -42.04
C GLY A 145 27.38 -15.49 -41.11
N GLY A 146 28.50 -15.59 -40.38
CA GLY A 146 29.37 -14.42 -40.11
C GLY A 146 30.05 -13.95 -41.42
N PRO A 147 30.73 -12.78 -41.50
CA PRO A 147 31.87 -12.47 -40.63
C PRO A 147 32.17 -10.95 -40.36
N SER A 148 33.28 -10.72 -39.65
CA SER A 148 34.26 -9.63 -39.82
C SER A 148 34.09 -8.27 -39.12
N VAL A 149 34.95 -8.14 -38.11
CA VAL A 149 35.72 -6.97 -37.64
C VAL A 149 35.97 -5.88 -38.71
N THR A 150 35.72 -4.62 -38.36
CA THR A 150 36.54 -3.48 -38.82
C THR A 150 36.58 -2.42 -37.73
N GLY A 151 37.79 -2.10 -37.24
CA GLY A 151 38.04 -1.00 -36.32
C GLY A 151 38.29 0.33 -37.04
N SER A 152 38.00 1.43 -36.34
CA SER A 152 38.52 2.79 -36.55
C SER A 152 37.74 3.72 -35.60
N GLN A 153 38.23 4.83 -35.04
CA GLN A 153 39.54 5.45 -34.92
C GLN A 153 39.37 6.52 -33.83
N THR A 154 40.38 6.65 -32.97
CA THR A 154 40.60 7.77 -32.06
C THR A 154 40.85 9.06 -32.84
N PRO A 155 40.53 10.22 -32.26
CA PRO A 155 41.49 11.33 -32.31
C PRO A 155 41.71 11.94 -30.92
N GLY A 156 42.95 11.88 -30.46
CA GLY A 156 43.47 12.75 -29.41
C GLY A 156 44.30 13.87 -30.02
N ALA A 157 44.25 15.04 -29.40
CA ALA A 157 45.39 15.90 -29.01
C ALA A 157 44.94 17.36 -28.88
N GLY A 158 45.21 17.94 -27.71
CA GLY A 158 45.04 19.37 -27.43
C GLY A 158 45.59 19.71 -26.05
N GLN A 159 46.91 19.74 -25.94
CA GLN A 159 47.64 20.27 -24.78
C GLN A 159 47.30 21.74 -24.54
N GLN A 160 47.21 22.15 -23.27
CA GLN A 160 47.72 23.44 -22.79
C GLN A 160 47.84 23.44 -21.26
N GLN A 161 49.10 23.43 -20.79
CA GLN A 161 49.53 23.97 -19.49
C GLN A 161 49.72 25.49 -19.68
N PRO A 162 49.59 26.33 -18.64
CA PRO A 162 50.77 26.67 -17.86
C PRO A 162 50.54 26.89 -16.33
N ASP A 163 51.55 26.46 -15.58
CA ASP A 163 52.26 27.06 -14.45
C ASP A 163 51.61 27.73 -13.22
N ALA A 164 52.21 27.31 -12.09
CA ALA A 164 52.19 27.69 -10.68
C ALA A 164 52.25 29.18 -10.29
N ALA A 165 51.56 29.49 -9.17
CA ALA A 165 52.04 30.27 -8.01
C ALA A 165 51.02 30.06 -6.87
N ASP A 166 51.35 29.38 -5.78
CA ASP A 166 51.96 29.91 -4.55
C ASP A 166 51.05 30.89 -3.78
N GLN A 167 50.36 30.39 -2.74
CA GLN A 167 50.13 31.05 -1.43
C GLN A 167 49.18 30.24 -0.51
N SER A 168 49.74 29.71 0.58
CA SER A 168 49.07 29.58 1.89
C SER A 168 48.72 30.99 2.42
N PRO A 169 47.66 31.20 3.24
CA PRO A 169 47.66 30.69 4.62
C PRO A 169 46.28 30.41 5.27
N GLY A 170 46.33 29.70 6.41
CA GLY A 170 45.62 30.14 7.60
C GLY A 170 44.34 29.39 7.95
N ALA A 171 44.50 28.41 8.84
CA ALA A 171 43.43 27.82 9.62
C ALA A 171 42.79 28.85 10.57
N THR A 172 41.45 28.87 10.63
CA THR A 172 40.69 29.30 11.82
C THR A 172 39.38 28.53 11.89
N VAL A 173 39.30 27.65 12.89
CA VAL A 173 38.09 26.99 13.39
C VAL A 173 37.37 27.96 14.32
N PRO A 174 36.05 28.21 14.19
CA PRO A 174 35.25 28.75 15.28
C PRO A 174 34.62 27.59 16.05
N GLY A 175 35.17 27.31 17.24
CA GLY A 175 34.55 26.43 18.22
C GLY A 175 33.29 27.08 18.80
N VAL A 176 32.18 26.36 18.77
CA VAL A 176 30.95 26.72 19.48
C VAL A 176 31.07 26.16 20.89
N ALA A 177 31.26 27.06 21.86
CA ALA A 177 31.30 26.74 23.27
C ALA A 177 29.90 26.35 23.78
N ALA A 178 29.82 25.21 24.45
CA ALA A 178 28.69 24.80 25.26
C ALA A 178 28.52 25.76 26.44
N ALA A 179 27.35 26.38 26.56
CA ALA A 179 26.92 27.12 27.73
C ALA A 179 25.74 26.39 28.38
N ALA A 180 25.97 25.87 29.57
CA ALA A 180 24.94 25.36 30.47
C ALA A 180 24.07 26.51 31.01
N PRO A 181 22.75 26.36 31.17
CA PRO A 181 21.97 27.22 32.06
C PRO A 181 21.94 26.60 33.46
N GLY A 182 22.57 27.30 34.40
CA GLY A 182 22.51 27.02 35.82
C GLY A 182 21.15 27.35 36.44
N ALA A 183 20.88 26.65 37.53
CA ALA A 183 19.72 26.79 38.40
C ALA A 183 19.53 28.22 38.94
N ALA A 184 18.27 28.65 39.01
CA ALA A 184 17.83 29.76 39.85
C ALA A 184 16.69 29.27 40.77
N ALA A 185 16.96 29.34 42.07
CA ALA A 185 16.02 29.09 43.17
C ALA A 185 15.20 30.37 43.50
N PRO A 186 14.15 30.27 44.34
CA PRO A 186 12.95 31.11 44.23
C PRO A 186 12.93 32.34 45.14
N MET A 187 12.22 33.38 44.68
CA MET A 187 11.58 34.42 45.49
C MET A 187 10.23 34.70 44.82
N GLY A 188 9.13 35.03 45.47
CA GLY A 188 8.85 35.29 46.88
C GLY A 188 7.32 35.46 47.00
N ALA A 189 6.83 35.24 48.21
CA ALA A 189 5.42 35.29 48.58
C ALA A 189 4.76 36.64 48.31
N VAL A 190 3.48 36.61 47.91
CA VAL A 190 2.57 37.74 48.08
C VAL A 190 1.27 37.21 48.68
N ASP A 191 0.98 37.73 49.87
CA ASP A 191 -0.28 37.58 50.60
C ASP A 191 -1.46 38.18 49.82
N SER A 192 -2.59 37.49 49.84
CA SER A 192 -3.90 38.15 49.75
C SER A 192 -4.94 37.35 50.52
N THR A 193 -5.13 37.74 51.78
CA THR A 193 -6.29 37.46 52.62
C THR A 193 -7.53 38.21 52.10
N GLY A 194 -8.64 37.50 51.93
CA GLY A 194 -9.96 38.08 51.66
C GLY A 194 -11.06 37.04 51.88
N THR A 195 -11.83 37.23 52.95
CA THR A 195 -12.73 36.28 53.61
C THR A 195 -14.15 36.28 53.04
N GLN A 196 -14.79 35.09 53.08
CA GLN A 196 -16.20 34.79 53.42
C GLN A 196 -17.38 35.02 52.43
N ALA A 197 -18.02 33.90 52.07
CA ALA A 197 -19.43 33.49 52.33
C ALA A 197 -19.80 32.41 51.29
N GLY A 198 -20.31 31.20 51.56
CA GLY A 198 -21.08 30.66 52.67
C GLY A 198 -22.52 30.37 52.21
N SER A 199 -22.78 29.16 51.67
CA SER A 199 -24.09 28.46 51.45
C SER A 199 -23.80 27.24 50.54
N GLY A 200 -24.21 25.99 50.73
CA GLY A 200 -25.05 25.30 51.70
C GLY A 200 -25.53 23.99 51.05
N SER A 201 -25.27 22.85 51.70
CA SER A 201 -26.04 21.60 51.72
C SER A 201 -26.30 20.78 50.43
N GLY A 202 -25.97 19.49 50.47
CA GLY A 202 -26.44 18.49 49.50
C GLY A 202 -25.77 17.12 49.63
N VAL A 203 -26.03 16.42 50.74
CA VAL A 203 -25.70 15.00 50.92
C VAL A 203 -26.45 14.16 49.88
N ASN A 204 -25.75 13.30 49.13
CA ASN A 204 -26.37 12.09 48.60
C ASN A 204 -25.36 10.94 48.53
N THR A 205 -25.57 9.98 49.42
CA THR A 205 -24.93 8.67 49.47
C THR A 205 -25.60 7.74 48.47
N GLY A 206 -24.83 7.18 47.54
CA GLY A 206 -25.27 6.12 46.65
C GLY A 206 -24.08 5.25 46.25
N ALA A 207 -23.90 4.15 46.99
CA ALA A 207 -22.91 3.13 46.71
C ALA A 207 -23.22 2.42 45.38
N ALA A 208 -22.26 2.39 44.45
CA ALA A 208 -22.27 1.51 43.30
C ALA A 208 -21.01 0.63 43.36
N ALA A 209 -21.25 -0.68 43.36
CA ALA A 209 -20.25 -1.72 43.53
C ALA A 209 -19.25 -1.73 42.36
N ALA A 210 -17.97 -1.71 42.68
CA ALA A 210 -16.88 -1.96 41.74
C ALA A 210 -16.87 -3.45 41.37
N ALA A 211 -17.27 -3.76 40.13
CA ALA A 211 -17.01 -5.05 39.52
C ALA A 211 -15.65 -4.98 38.81
N ALA A 212 -14.71 -5.78 39.28
CA ALA A 212 -13.42 -6.00 38.64
C ALA A 212 -13.65 -6.70 37.27
N GLY A 213 -13.47 -5.96 36.19
CA GLY A 213 -13.47 -6.49 34.83
C GLY A 213 -12.05 -6.82 34.39
N THR A 214 -11.74 -8.11 34.27
CA THR A 214 -10.61 -8.64 33.51
C THR A 214 -10.73 -8.28 32.03
N PRO A 215 -9.66 -7.86 31.33
CA PRO A 215 -9.74 -7.68 29.89
C PRO A 215 -9.72 -9.06 29.21
N VAL A 216 -10.76 -9.34 28.44
CA VAL A 216 -10.92 -10.56 27.63
C VAL A 216 -10.78 -10.17 26.16
N GLY A 217 -9.85 -10.84 25.48
CA GLY A 217 -9.90 -11.25 24.07
C GLY A 217 -10.09 -10.19 23.00
N GLY A 218 -9.05 -9.94 22.20
CA GLY A 218 -9.16 -9.27 20.91
C GLY A 218 -10.16 -9.99 20.00
N VAL A 219 -11.03 -9.21 19.36
CA VAL A 219 -12.03 -9.70 18.39
C VAL A 219 -11.72 -9.07 17.04
N ALA A 220 -11.82 -9.92 16.02
CA ALA A 220 -11.48 -9.68 14.63
C ALA A 220 -12.17 -8.47 14.00
N THR A 221 -11.40 -7.76 13.18
CA THR A 221 -11.87 -6.83 12.15
C THR A 221 -12.76 -7.56 11.13
N PRO A 222 -13.69 -6.85 10.44
CA PRO A 222 -14.47 -7.44 9.37
C PRO A 222 -13.53 -7.91 8.25
N ALA A 223 -13.61 -9.20 7.93
CA ALA A 223 -12.84 -9.83 6.88
C ALA A 223 -13.12 -9.17 5.52
N THR A 224 -12.13 -8.49 4.98
CA THR A 224 -11.94 -8.39 3.52
C THR A 224 -11.59 -9.78 3.02
N ALA A 225 -12.40 -10.31 2.08
CA ALA A 225 -12.19 -11.60 1.47
C ALA A 225 -10.82 -11.65 0.75
N GLY A 226 -9.95 -12.59 1.13
CA GLY A 226 -8.68 -12.82 0.46
C GLY A 226 -7.76 -13.86 1.11
N ALA A 227 -7.71 -15.05 0.49
CA ALA A 227 -6.60 -16.00 0.42
C ALA A 227 -6.00 -16.63 1.72
N GLY A 228 -6.41 -17.88 1.97
CA GLY A 228 -5.52 -19.04 2.10
C GLY A 228 -4.33 -18.95 3.05
N VAL A 229 -4.49 -19.53 4.24
CA VAL A 229 -3.45 -19.80 5.23
C VAL A 229 -2.35 -20.67 4.61
N GLY A 230 -1.14 -20.11 4.48
CA GLY A 230 0.07 -20.87 4.17
C GLY A 230 0.45 -21.73 5.37
N ALA A 231 0.42 -23.05 5.17
CA ALA A 231 0.94 -24.02 6.12
C ALA A 231 2.46 -23.82 6.30
N ASP A 232 2.88 -23.74 7.55
CA ASP A 232 4.27 -23.61 7.98
C ASP A 232 4.98 -24.97 7.80
N ASP A 233 5.87 -25.09 6.80
CA ASP A 233 6.54 -26.36 6.44
C ASP A 233 8.01 -26.43 6.94
N ARG A 234 8.30 -25.82 8.10
CA ARG A 234 9.67 -25.78 8.67
C ARG A 234 9.90 -26.69 9.89
N SER A 235 8.96 -27.56 10.24
CA SER A 235 9.14 -28.57 11.30
C SER A 235 9.38 -29.99 10.76
N ALA A 236 10.28 -30.13 9.78
CA ALA A 236 10.69 -31.43 9.24
C ALA A 236 12.17 -31.73 9.53
N GLN A 237 12.57 -31.81 10.80
CA GLN A 237 13.80 -32.49 11.20
C GLN A 237 13.83 -32.82 12.71
N GLN A 238 13.10 -33.84 13.13
CA GLN A 238 13.37 -34.56 14.38
C GLN A 238 12.95 -36.04 14.25
N PRO A 239 13.79 -37.01 14.62
CA PRO A 239 13.47 -38.43 14.42
C PRO A 239 12.43 -38.93 15.43
N PRO A 240 11.64 -39.97 15.10
CA PRO A 240 10.52 -40.41 15.92
C PRO A 240 11.03 -41.26 17.09
N THR A 241 10.72 -40.85 18.31
CA THR A 241 10.72 -41.76 19.47
C THR A 241 9.32 -41.75 20.07
N GLY A 242 8.75 -42.95 20.13
CA GLY A 242 7.32 -43.13 20.32
C GLY A 242 6.84 -43.19 21.77
N ALA A 243 5.51 -43.18 21.83
CA ALA A 243 4.63 -43.90 22.74
C ALA A 243 4.25 -43.25 24.10
N THR A 244 2.95 -42.99 24.15
CA THR A 244 2.00 -43.13 25.27
C THR A 244 1.92 -42.01 26.30
N GLY A 245 0.87 -41.20 26.14
CA GLY A 245 -0.04 -40.88 27.23
C GLY A 245 -0.11 -39.41 27.63
N ARG A 246 -1.36 -38.92 27.61
CA ARG A 246 -1.98 -38.02 28.60
C ARG A 246 -2.00 -36.51 28.31
N TYR A 247 -3.24 -36.02 28.44
CA TYR A 247 -3.74 -34.67 28.67
C TYR A 247 -3.96 -33.78 27.44
N ASP A 248 -5.16 -33.96 26.90
CA ASP A 248 -6.01 -32.91 26.34
C ASP A 248 -6.21 -31.82 27.41
N MET A 249 -5.37 -30.79 27.36
CA MET A 249 -5.56 -29.53 28.07
C MET A 249 -5.96 -28.49 27.02
N PRO A 250 -6.97 -27.64 27.29
CA PRO A 250 -7.28 -26.53 26.39
C PRO A 250 -6.03 -25.65 26.25
N PRO A 251 -5.79 -25.05 25.06
CA PRO A 251 -4.65 -24.19 24.84
C PRO A 251 -4.67 -23.09 25.89
N VAL A 252 -3.63 -23.07 26.74
CA VAL A 252 -3.41 -21.99 27.68
C VAL A 252 -3.27 -20.71 26.85
N PRO A 253 -4.00 -19.62 27.16
CA PRO A 253 -3.84 -18.37 26.43
C PRO A 253 -2.38 -17.93 26.57
N VAL A 254 -1.66 -17.98 25.45
CA VAL A 254 -0.27 -17.52 25.38
C VAL A 254 -0.34 -16.01 25.50
N VAL A 255 0.06 -15.47 26.65
CA VAL A 255 0.17 -14.03 26.86
C VAL A 255 1.23 -13.52 25.90
N THR A 256 0.86 -12.59 25.01
CA THR A 256 1.80 -12.03 24.06
C THR A 256 2.77 -11.07 24.74
N PRO A 257 4.00 -10.89 24.21
CA PRO A 257 4.96 -9.93 24.78
C PRO A 257 4.38 -8.51 24.88
N PHE A 258 3.61 -8.08 23.89
CA PHE A 258 2.93 -6.79 23.91
C PHE A 258 1.88 -6.69 25.03
N ALA A 259 1.01 -7.70 25.18
CA ALA A 259 0.03 -7.74 26.25
C ALA A 259 0.68 -7.76 27.64
N ALA A 260 1.80 -8.48 27.80
CA ALA A 260 2.59 -8.50 29.02
C ALA A 260 3.20 -7.12 29.34
N ALA A 261 3.72 -6.41 28.34
CA ALA A 261 4.28 -5.07 28.54
C ALA A 261 3.20 -4.04 28.89
N VAL A 262 2.02 -4.09 28.26
CA VAL A 262 0.88 -3.25 28.65
C VAL A 262 0.45 -3.55 30.09
N ALA A 263 0.39 -4.82 30.48
CA ALA A 263 0.07 -5.21 31.86
C ALA A 263 1.14 -4.72 32.87
N ALA A 264 2.42 -4.86 32.55
CA ALA A 264 3.50 -4.36 33.39
C ALA A 264 3.52 -2.82 33.49
N ALA A 265 3.23 -2.13 32.39
CA ALA A 265 3.10 -0.67 32.37
C ALA A 265 1.91 -0.21 33.21
N LYS A 266 0.81 -0.97 33.17
CA LYS A 266 -0.38 -0.74 34.02
C LYS A 266 -0.06 -0.93 35.48
N ASP A 267 0.62 -2.01 35.83
CA ASP A 267 1.03 -2.28 37.21
C ASP A 267 1.98 -1.19 37.73
N LYS A 268 2.90 -0.72 36.89
CA LYS A 268 3.82 0.39 37.19
C LYS A 268 3.09 1.73 37.40
N GLU A 269 2.07 2.04 36.60
CA GLU A 269 1.25 3.24 36.80
C GLU A 269 0.29 3.13 37.99
N ALA A 270 -0.08 1.91 38.37
CA ALA A 270 -0.89 1.61 39.55
C ALA A 270 -0.08 1.59 40.86
N GLU A 271 1.26 1.69 40.82
CA GLU A 271 2.09 1.84 42.02
C GLU A 271 1.70 3.13 42.77
N PRO A 272 1.65 3.11 44.12
CA PRO A 272 0.96 4.14 44.89
C PRO A 272 1.73 5.47 44.90
N ALA A 273 1.58 6.26 43.84
CA ALA A 273 1.63 7.70 43.97
C ALA A 273 0.45 8.10 44.88
N TYR A 274 0.74 8.79 45.99
CA TYR A 274 -0.23 9.28 46.97
C TYR A 274 -1.19 10.37 46.42
N VAL A 275 -1.67 10.22 45.19
CA VAL A 275 -2.68 11.07 44.54
C VAL A 275 -3.81 10.15 44.08
N VAL A 276 -4.73 9.88 45.01
CA VAL A 276 -6.00 9.22 44.71
C VAL A 276 -6.80 10.17 43.82
N GLY A 277 -6.85 9.94 42.51
CA GLY A 277 -7.64 10.78 41.60
C GLY A 277 -7.56 10.47 40.11
N ASP A 278 -6.37 10.17 39.57
CA ASP A 278 -6.24 9.90 38.13
C ASP A 278 -6.46 8.42 37.85
N ALA A 279 -7.58 8.11 37.20
CA ALA A 279 -7.79 6.79 36.63
C ALA A 279 -6.82 6.62 35.45
N VAL A 280 -6.03 5.54 35.47
CA VAL A 280 -5.17 5.16 34.35
C VAL A 280 -6.07 4.88 33.14
N ASP A 281 -5.95 5.70 32.11
CA ASP A 281 -6.60 5.46 30.83
C ASP A 281 -5.89 4.29 30.12
N ASN A 282 -6.55 3.14 30.07
CA ASN A 282 -5.96 1.93 29.50
C ASN A 282 -5.68 2.07 27.99
N ASP A 283 -6.44 2.91 27.27
CA ASP A 283 -6.24 3.12 25.82
C ASP A 283 -5.02 4.00 25.56
N LEU A 284 -4.85 5.05 26.37
CA LEU A 284 -3.64 5.86 26.32
C LEU A 284 -2.40 5.04 26.68
N LEU A 285 -2.51 4.15 27.65
CA LEU A 285 -1.42 3.25 28.03
C LEU A 285 -1.03 2.33 26.86
N VAL A 286 -1.99 1.74 26.16
CA VAL A 286 -1.75 0.93 24.94
C VAL A 286 -1.06 1.77 23.86
N ALA A 287 -1.60 2.96 23.56
CA ALA A 287 -1.04 3.85 22.55
C ALA A 287 0.41 4.24 22.84
N ARG A 288 0.69 4.63 24.09
CA ARG A 288 2.02 5.04 24.54
C ARG A 288 3.00 3.88 24.54
N THR A 289 2.58 2.70 24.97
CA THR A 289 3.43 1.50 25.00
C THR A 289 3.83 1.08 23.59
N LEU A 290 2.88 1.04 22.66
CA LEU A 290 3.18 0.72 21.26
C LEU A 290 4.11 1.76 20.63
N LEU A 291 3.81 3.05 20.82
CA LEU A 291 4.63 4.12 20.27
C LEU A 291 6.07 4.07 20.80
N ALA A 292 6.24 3.89 22.12
CA ALA A 292 7.56 3.81 22.73
C ALA A 292 8.36 2.60 22.21
N ALA A 293 7.71 1.45 22.02
CA ALA A 293 8.34 0.27 21.44
C ALA A 293 8.72 0.47 19.97
N VAL A 294 7.89 1.16 19.18
CA VAL A 294 8.21 1.50 17.78
C VAL A 294 9.40 2.44 17.69
N LEU A 295 9.45 3.48 18.54
CA LEU A 295 10.59 4.39 18.61
C LEU A 295 11.87 3.66 19.04
N ALA A 296 11.75 2.71 19.97
CA ALA A 296 12.85 1.86 20.36
C ALA A 296 13.31 0.96 19.21
N ALA A 297 12.40 0.37 18.43
CA ALA A 297 12.72 -0.53 17.32
C ALA A 297 13.28 0.18 16.08
N ALA A 298 12.83 1.40 15.82
CA ALA A 298 13.25 2.18 14.66
C ALA A 298 14.75 2.51 14.69
N ASP A 299 15.34 2.66 15.89
CA ASP A 299 16.77 2.84 16.29
C ASP A 299 17.62 3.90 15.55
N THR A 300 17.21 4.30 14.35
CA THR A 300 17.82 5.31 13.50
C THR A 300 16.98 6.57 13.62
N PRO A 301 17.49 7.63 14.27
CA PRO A 301 16.81 8.91 14.32
C PRO A 301 16.87 9.55 12.93
N ALA A 302 16.00 9.09 12.02
CA ALA A 302 15.79 9.75 10.74
C ALA A 302 15.38 11.20 11.03
N VAL A 303 16.11 12.15 10.45
CA VAL A 303 16.00 13.58 10.78
C VAL A 303 14.57 14.06 10.56
N GLY A 304 13.94 14.54 11.64
CA GLY A 304 12.55 15.04 11.65
C GLY A 304 11.46 13.98 11.39
N MET A 305 11.78 12.69 11.56
CA MET A 305 10.79 11.63 11.61
C MET A 305 10.01 11.68 12.93
N HIS A 306 8.69 11.72 12.83
CA HIS A 306 7.79 11.63 13.97
C HIS A 306 6.75 10.53 13.75
N TRP A 307 6.23 10.01 14.87
CA TRP A 307 5.30 8.90 14.92
C TRP A 307 4.14 9.25 15.84
N ALA A 308 2.97 8.72 15.53
CA ALA A 308 1.83 8.76 16.42
C ALA A 308 1.06 7.43 16.42
N VAL A 309 0.44 7.15 17.55
CA VAL A 309 -0.46 6.01 17.75
C VAL A 309 -1.77 6.52 18.33
N GLY A 310 -2.89 6.10 17.76
CA GLY A 310 -4.23 6.47 18.21
C GLY A 310 -5.07 5.23 18.48
N VAL A 311 -5.95 5.31 19.47
CA VAL A 311 -6.94 4.26 19.76
C VAL A 311 -8.32 4.80 19.47
N MET A 312 -9.07 4.09 18.63
CA MET A 312 -10.46 4.40 18.32
C MET A 312 -11.38 3.33 18.88
N ARG A 313 -12.48 3.73 19.52
CA ARG A 313 -13.49 2.80 20.02
C ARG A 313 -14.81 2.96 19.30
N GLY A 314 -15.38 1.84 18.89
CA GLY A 314 -16.74 1.73 18.36
C GLY A 314 -17.43 0.44 18.84
N PRO A 315 -18.62 0.11 18.30
CA PRO A 315 -19.35 -1.11 18.66
C PRO A 315 -18.57 -2.41 18.41
N ALA A 316 -17.64 -2.40 17.47
CA ALA A 316 -16.79 -3.54 17.14
C ALA A 316 -15.60 -3.72 18.11
N GLY A 317 -15.37 -2.78 19.03
CA GLY A 317 -14.24 -2.80 19.96
C GLY A 317 -13.27 -1.64 19.75
N ALA A 318 -12.03 -1.82 20.21
CA ALA A 318 -10.94 -0.86 20.05
C ALA A 318 -10.09 -1.21 18.83
N GLY A 319 -9.84 -0.24 17.96
CA GLY A 319 -8.85 -0.31 16.89
C GLY A 319 -7.63 0.56 17.23
N VAL A 320 -6.43 0.03 16.99
CA VAL A 320 -5.16 0.75 17.22
C VAL A 320 -4.57 1.15 15.87
N PHE A 321 -4.28 2.43 15.70
CA PHE A 321 -3.80 2.99 14.44
C PHE A 321 -2.44 3.64 14.63
N ILE A 322 -1.51 3.35 13.73
CA ILE A 322 -0.16 3.94 13.71
C ILE A 322 0.09 4.68 12.41
N THR A 323 0.83 5.79 12.49
CA THR A 323 1.38 6.47 11.31
C THR A 323 2.66 7.21 11.65
N SER A 324 3.53 7.35 10.65
CA SER A 324 4.64 8.31 10.64
C SER A 324 4.27 9.54 9.83
N ASN A 325 5.10 10.59 9.93
CA ASN A 325 5.03 11.77 9.06
C ASN A 325 5.85 11.61 7.76
N GLU A 326 6.20 10.38 7.39
CA GLU A 326 6.94 10.09 6.19
C GLU A 326 6.08 9.35 5.16
N GLY A 327 5.68 10.09 4.12
CA GLY A 327 4.81 9.57 3.07
C GLY A 327 3.46 9.14 3.63
N ARG A 328 2.94 8.01 3.12
CA ARG A 328 1.68 7.40 3.57
C ARG A 328 1.93 6.44 4.74
N GLY A 329 2.50 6.97 5.82
CA GLY A 329 2.74 6.25 7.07
C GLY A 329 3.77 5.12 6.94
N TRP A 330 4.91 5.43 6.34
CA TRP A 330 6.01 4.49 6.16
C TRP A 330 6.41 3.78 7.46
N LEU A 331 6.80 2.50 7.33
CA LEU A 331 7.32 1.62 8.37
C LEU A 331 8.77 1.18 8.06
N PRO A 332 9.70 1.26 9.02
CA PRO A 332 11.08 0.82 8.83
C PRO A 332 11.17 -0.69 8.55
N ALA A 333 12.20 -1.10 7.83
CA ALA A 333 12.48 -2.52 7.59
C ALA A 333 12.80 -3.24 8.91
N GLY A 334 12.44 -4.53 9.00
CA GLY A 334 12.71 -5.35 10.18
C GLY A 334 11.84 -5.05 11.42
N ILE A 335 10.78 -4.25 11.30
CA ILE A 335 9.79 -4.08 12.37
C ILE A 335 8.63 -5.06 12.20
N TYR A 336 8.19 -5.63 13.33
CA TYR A 336 7.04 -6.51 13.45
C TYR A 336 6.03 -5.91 14.42
N LEU A 337 4.80 -5.67 13.97
CA LEU A 337 3.76 -5.02 14.75
C LEU A 337 2.66 -6.01 15.11
N PRO A 338 1.96 -5.82 16.25
CA PRO A 338 0.79 -6.65 16.59
C PRO A 338 -0.23 -6.66 15.47
N ARG A 339 -0.84 -7.81 15.20
CA ARG A 339 -1.82 -8.01 14.10
C ARG A 339 -3.04 -7.09 14.18
N GLU A 340 -3.36 -6.61 15.37
CA GLU A 340 -4.50 -5.71 15.62
C GLU A 340 -4.21 -4.25 15.27
N VAL A 341 -2.94 -3.91 15.02
CA VAL A 341 -2.55 -2.57 14.56
C VAL A 341 -2.98 -2.40 13.11
N SER A 342 -3.41 -1.19 12.76
CA SER A 342 -3.71 -0.79 11.38
C SER A 342 -3.06 0.57 11.08
N THR A 343 -3.09 0.99 9.83
CA THR A 343 -2.66 2.33 9.42
C THR A 343 -3.83 3.05 8.75
N PRO A 344 -3.92 4.40 8.85
CA PRO A 344 -4.98 5.16 8.18
C PRO A 344 -5.08 4.88 6.67
N TRP A 345 -3.95 4.57 6.05
CA TRP A 345 -3.77 4.48 4.60
C TRP A 345 -4.38 3.22 3.98
N MET A 346 -4.59 2.17 4.79
CA MET A 346 -5.30 0.95 4.36
C MET A 346 -6.79 1.20 4.11
N TRP A 347 -7.30 2.34 4.56
CA TRP A 347 -8.73 2.69 4.48
C TRP A 347 -9.02 3.71 3.39
N ASP A 348 -8.02 4.13 2.60
CA ASP A 348 -8.21 5.22 1.65
C ASP A 348 -9.26 4.94 0.58
N GLU A 349 -9.35 3.71 0.08
CA GLU A 349 -10.39 3.31 -0.87
C GLU A 349 -11.79 3.45 -0.26
N MET A 350 -11.95 3.12 1.02
CA MET A 350 -13.22 3.30 1.76
C MET A 350 -13.48 4.78 2.08
N LEU A 351 -12.43 5.57 2.20
CA LEU A 351 -12.50 6.99 2.53
C LEU A 351 -12.72 7.88 1.31
N ASP A 352 -12.46 7.38 0.10
CA ASP A 352 -12.78 8.05 -1.15
C ASP A 352 -14.27 8.44 -1.17
N ASP A 353 -14.52 9.73 -1.42
CA ASP A 353 -15.85 10.32 -1.51
C ASP A 353 -16.36 10.32 -2.97
N GLY A 354 -15.63 9.71 -3.89
CA GLY A 354 -15.95 9.64 -5.31
C GLY A 354 -15.68 10.96 -6.04
N SER A 355 -15.01 11.92 -5.39
CA SER A 355 -14.63 13.21 -6.01
C SER A 355 -13.52 13.08 -7.07
N GLY A 356 -12.94 11.88 -7.23
CA GLY A 356 -11.82 11.63 -8.13
C GLY A 356 -10.48 12.14 -7.59
N SER A 357 -10.44 12.62 -6.35
CA SER A 357 -9.18 12.87 -5.66
C SER A 357 -8.62 11.58 -5.08
N ALA A 358 -7.72 10.94 -5.82
CA ALA A 358 -7.14 9.65 -5.45
C ALA A 358 -6.31 9.63 -4.15
N ALA A 359 -6.11 10.75 -3.44
CA ALA A 359 -5.26 10.79 -2.26
C ALA A 359 -5.96 11.43 -1.06
N SER A 360 -5.74 10.86 0.12
CA SER A 360 -6.23 11.40 1.38
C SER A 360 -5.62 12.79 1.65
N PRO A 361 -6.42 13.76 2.14
CA PRO A 361 -6.01 15.16 2.28
C PRO A 361 -4.89 15.39 3.31
N TRP A 362 -4.58 14.37 4.11
CA TRP A 362 -3.54 14.41 5.14
C TRP A 362 -2.17 13.88 4.67
N GLU A 363 -2.01 13.53 3.39
CA GLU A 363 -0.70 13.21 2.82
C GLU A 363 0.24 14.42 2.92
N GLY A 364 1.46 14.22 3.44
CA GLY A 364 2.48 15.28 3.52
C GLY A 364 2.39 16.20 4.74
N ILE A 365 1.44 15.96 5.65
CA ILE A 365 1.37 16.65 6.94
C ILE A 365 2.59 16.31 7.81
N SER A 366 3.15 17.35 8.44
CA SER A 366 4.32 17.23 9.31
C SER A 366 4.03 16.56 10.66
N ASP A 367 2.84 16.76 11.22
CA ASP A 367 2.41 16.21 12.50
C ASP A 367 1.60 14.90 12.31
N PRO A 368 2.14 13.72 12.69
CA PRO A 368 1.44 12.45 12.56
C PRO A 368 0.24 12.33 13.53
N ALA A 369 0.24 13.07 14.64
CA ALA A 369 -0.89 13.08 15.57
C ALA A 369 -2.11 13.74 14.89
N ARG A 370 -1.86 14.81 14.14
CA ARG A 370 -2.88 15.46 13.32
C ARG A 370 -3.43 14.53 12.23
N VAL A 371 -2.59 13.73 11.58
CA VAL A 371 -3.05 12.70 10.61
C VAL A 371 -4.07 11.77 11.25
N LEU A 372 -3.83 11.28 12.46
CA LEU A 372 -4.75 10.37 13.15
C LEU A 372 -6.05 11.05 13.59
N VAL A 373 -6.02 12.34 13.95
CA VAL A 373 -7.24 13.10 14.24
C VAL A 373 -8.09 13.27 12.98
N GLU A 374 -7.49 13.65 11.86
CA GLU A 374 -8.19 13.83 10.58
C GLU A 374 -8.77 12.51 10.08
N PHE A 375 -7.99 11.44 10.17
CA PHE A 375 -8.47 10.09 9.91
C PHE A 375 -9.65 9.73 10.83
N GLY A 376 -9.57 10.02 12.13
CA GLY A 376 -10.67 9.78 13.07
C GLY A 376 -11.95 10.56 12.74
N LEU A 377 -11.83 11.79 12.24
CA LEU A 377 -12.97 12.59 11.79
C LEU A 377 -13.59 12.04 10.48
N ALA A 378 -12.77 11.52 9.57
CA ALA A 378 -13.23 10.98 8.29
C ALA A 378 -13.80 9.55 8.41
N TRP A 379 -13.12 8.68 9.17
CA TRP A 379 -13.44 7.26 9.31
C TRP A 379 -14.41 7.00 10.47
N GLY A 380 -14.28 7.72 11.59
CA GLY A 380 -15.06 7.51 12.80
C GLY A 380 -16.58 7.47 12.56
N PRO A 381 -17.18 8.45 11.85
CA PRO A 381 -18.60 8.42 11.52
C PRO A 381 -19.03 7.21 10.68
N LYS A 382 -18.17 6.74 9.75
CA LYS A 382 -18.44 5.57 8.90
C LYS A 382 -18.39 4.26 9.70
N ALA A 383 -17.49 4.17 10.67
CA ALA A 383 -17.30 3.00 11.53
C ALA A 383 -18.10 3.05 12.85
N ASN A 384 -18.85 4.13 13.08
CA ASN A 384 -19.45 4.47 14.38
C ASN A 384 -18.41 4.38 15.53
N ALA A 385 -17.21 4.91 15.27
CA ALA A 385 -16.08 4.91 16.19
C ALA A 385 -15.66 6.35 16.53
N SER A 386 -15.03 6.50 17.69
CA SER A 386 -14.46 7.76 18.16
C SER A 386 -13.02 7.56 18.59
N LEU A 387 -12.15 8.54 18.30
CA LEU A 387 -10.79 8.57 18.84
C LEU A 387 -10.88 8.82 20.35
N VAL A 388 -10.32 7.92 21.16
CA VAL A 388 -10.37 7.98 22.63
C VAL A 388 -9.00 8.22 23.25
N ALA A 389 -7.92 7.83 22.56
CA ALA A 389 -6.56 8.08 23.01
C ALA A 389 -5.62 8.41 21.84
N LEU A 390 -4.61 9.24 22.11
CA LEU A 390 -3.61 9.68 21.14
C LEU A 390 -2.25 9.86 21.80
N ALA A 391 -1.24 9.15 21.30
CA ALA A 391 0.15 9.27 21.69
C ALA A 391 0.99 9.78 20.52
N SER A 392 1.89 10.73 20.74
CA SER A 392 2.79 11.28 19.71
C SER A 392 4.23 11.38 20.20
N SER A 393 5.20 11.15 19.31
CA SER A 393 6.62 11.37 19.59
C SER A 393 7.01 12.85 19.49
N ALA A 394 6.12 13.69 18.93
CA ALA A 394 6.26 15.13 18.88
C ALA A 394 5.37 15.82 19.93
N SER A 395 5.56 17.13 20.11
CA SER A 395 4.64 17.96 20.90
C SER A 395 3.28 18.04 20.22
N ILE A 396 2.19 17.88 20.97
CA ILE A 396 0.83 18.04 20.44
C ILE A 396 0.34 19.46 20.72
N ASP A 397 -0.16 20.11 19.67
CA ASP A 397 -0.66 21.47 19.72
C ASP A 397 -1.77 21.69 20.77
N GLY A 398 -1.74 22.85 21.42
CA GLY A 398 -2.67 23.23 22.47
C GLY A 398 -4.10 23.39 21.97
N GLU A 399 -4.30 23.88 20.74
CA GLU A 399 -5.65 24.01 20.16
C GLU A 399 -6.24 22.65 19.84
N LEU A 400 -5.43 21.70 19.37
CA LEU A 400 -5.85 20.31 19.18
C LEU A 400 -6.36 19.71 20.49
N ARG A 401 -5.59 19.86 21.58
CA ARG A 401 -5.96 19.38 22.92
C ARG A 401 -7.24 20.06 23.44
N ALA A 402 -7.39 21.37 23.22
CA ALA A 402 -8.57 22.11 23.66
C ALA A 402 -9.84 21.71 22.89
N ARG A 403 -9.71 21.35 21.61
CA ARG A 403 -10.82 20.94 20.75
C ARG A 403 -11.33 19.54 21.03
N PHE A 404 -10.46 18.66 21.51
CA PHE A 404 -10.77 17.27 21.81
C PHE A 404 -10.51 16.94 23.29
N PRO A 405 -11.26 17.55 24.22
CA PRO A 405 -11.02 17.40 25.66
C PRO A 405 -11.29 15.99 26.18
N ASP A 406 -12.08 15.20 25.46
CA ASP A 406 -12.46 13.84 25.85
C ASP A 406 -11.43 12.78 25.39
N ILE A 407 -10.37 13.20 24.69
CA ILE A 407 -9.30 12.31 24.22
C ILE A 407 -8.16 12.32 25.24
N ALA A 408 -7.78 11.13 25.72
CA ALA A 408 -6.58 10.98 26.53
C ALA A 408 -5.33 11.17 25.65
N ILE A 409 -4.48 12.14 25.98
CA ILE A 409 -3.35 12.55 25.14
C ILE A 409 -2.01 12.38 25.85
N ALA A 410 -1.02 11.82 25.16
CA ALA A 410 0.39 11.84 25.54
C ALA A 410 1.24 12.41 24.38
N ASP A 411 2.03 13.43 24.65
CA ASP A 411 3.00 13.98 23.70
C ASP A 411 4.44 13.72 24.15
N LEU A 412 5.39 13.96 23.24
CA LEU A 412 6.83 13.77 23.48
C LEU A 412 7.17 12.36 24.03
N VAL A 413 6.46 11.34 23.58
CA VAL A 413 6.71 9.95 23.98
C VAL A 413 8.11 9.54 23.49
N GLY A 414 8.95 9.10 24.43
CA GLY A 414 10.29 8.60 24.15
C GLY A 414 10.32 7.08 23.90
N PRO A 415 11.47 6.55 23.43
CA PRO A 415 11.64 5.12 23.22
C PRO A 415 11.61 4.34 24.55
N ALA A 416 11.02 3.14 24.52
CA ALA A 416 11.05 2.18 25.63
C ALA A 416 11.28 0.76 25.09
N TYR A 417 12.14 -0.01 25.77
CA TYR A 417 12.63 -1.31 25.31
C TYR A 417 11.93 -2.49 25.99
N ASP A 418 10.74 -2.26 26.55
CA ASP A 418 9.95 -3.29 27.24
C ASP A 418 9.38 -4.33 26.27
N VAL A 419 9.21 -3.95 24.99
CA VAL A 419 8.82 -4.83 23.88
C VAL A 419 9.84 -4.67 22.76
N ASP A 420 10.42 -5.78 22.30
CA ASP A 420 11.31 -5.76 21.14
C ASP A 420 10.55 -6.09 19.86
N LEU A 421 10.12 -5.05 19.14
CA LEU A 421 9.41 -5.17 17.86
C LEU A 421 10.33 -5.53 16.68
N ARG A 422 11.62 -5.79 16.91
CA ARG A 422 12.55 -6.28 15.88
C ARG A 422 12.50 -7.79 15.72
N VAL A 423 11.84 -8.49 16.65
CA VAL A 423 11.76 -9.95 16.68
C VAL A 423 10.36 -10.37 16.27
N HIS A 424 10.27 -11.22 15.24
CA HIS A 424 9.02 -11.82 14.83
C HIS A 424 8.48 -12.76 15.92
N THR A 425 7.23 -12.52 16.33
CA THR A 425 6.45 -13.41 17.21
C THR A 425 5.16 -13.84 16.50
N PRO A 426 4.51 -14.96 16.90
CA PRO A 426 3.31 -15.48 16.22
C PRO A 426 2.15 -14.48 16.09
N ASP A 427 2.03 -13.57 17.05
CA ASP A 427 1.01 -12.52 17.14
C ASP A 427 1.38 -11.22 16.40
N THR A 428 2.57 -11.16 15.81
CA THR A 428 3.02 -10.01 15.03
C THR A 428 3.00 -10.29 13.53
N VAL A 429 3.01 -9.21 12.76
CA VAL A 429 3.10 -9.18 11.30
C VAL A 429 4.15 -8.16 10.90
N ASP A 430 4.79 -8.39 9.75
CA ASP A 430 5.70 -7.40 9.19
C ASP A 430 4.95 -6.29 8.44
N ARG A 431 5.72 -5.31 7.97
CA ARG A 431 5.20 -4.15 7.25
C ARG A 431 4.48 -4.46 5.93
N LEU A 432 4.81 -5.56 5.25
CA LEU A 432 4.13 -5.95 4.00
C LEU A 432 2.74 -6.49 4.31
N ASP A 433 2.61 -7.36 5.32
CA ASP A 433 1.30 -7.87 5.73
C ASP A 433 0.44 -6.79 6.39
N LEU A 434 1.05 -5.82 7.09
CA LEU A 434 0.33 -4.77 7.79
C LEU A 434 -0.20 -3.67 6.86
N ALA A 435 0.61 -3.24 5.89
CA ALA A 435 0.38 -2.02 5.13
C ALA A 435 0.69 -2.14 3.63
N GLY A 436 1.05 -3.32 3.14
CA GLY A 436 1.23 -3.60 1.72
C GLY A 436 -0.07 -3.93 1.02
N SER A 437 -0.08 -3.76 -0.30
CA SER A 437 -1.22 -4.16 -1.13
C SER A 437 -1.37 -5.68 -1.19
N PRO A 438 -2.62 -6.21 -1.27
CA PRO A 438 -2.86 -7.64 -1.47
C PRO A 438 -2.17 -8.20 -2.73
N GLU A 439 -2.10 -7.39 -3.79
CA GLU A 439 -1.46 -7.71 -5.06
C GLU A 439 0.06 -7.85 -4.92
N ALA A 440 0.68 -7.16 -3.96
CA ALA A 440 2.10 -7.28 -3.66
C ALA A 440 2.41 -8.55 -2.83
N ALA A 441 1.57 -8.88 -1.84
CA ALA A 441 1.85 -9.97 -0.90
C ALA A 441 1.81 -11.38 -1.54
N GLY A 442 0.80 -11.67 -2.38
CA GLY A 442 0.59 -13.00 -2.97
C GLY A 442 1.74 -13.49 -3.85
N PRO A 443 2.16 -12.75 -4.88
CA PRO A 443 3.27 -13.13 -5.76
C PRO A 443 4.60 -13.30 -5.00
N ILE A 444 4.84 -12.46 -3.99
CA ILE A 444 6.04 -12.52 -3.16
C ILE A 444 6.06 -13.79 -2.32
N ALA A 445 4.91 -14.25 -1.84
CA ALA A 445 4.80 -15.51 -1.12
C ALA A 445 5.22 -16.73 -1.98
N ALA A 446 5.01 -16.67 -3.31
CA ALA A 446 5.35 -17.76 -4.23
C ALA A 446 6.83 -17.83 -4.62
N VAL A 447 7.64 -16.80 -4.34
CA VAL A 447 9.07 -16.77 -4.69
C VAL A 447 9.84 -17.74 -3.79
N SER A 448 10.72 -18.57 -4.35
CA SER A 448 11.57 -19.47 -3.57
C SER A 448 12.71 -18.70 -2.88
N ASP A 449 13.20 -19.21 -1.73
CA ASP A 449 14.33 -18.59 -1.01
C ASP A 449 15.58 -18.44 -1.89
N SER A 450 15.83 -19.39 -2.80
CA SER A 450 16.93 -19.34 -3.78
C SER A 450 16.81 -18.22 -4.82
N ARG A 451 15.60 -17.68 -5.05
CA ARG A 451 15.33 -16.57 -5.97
C ARG A 451 15.05 -15.25 -5.25
N ALA A 452 15.01 -15.24 -3.91
CA ALA A 452 14.65 -14.07 -3.14
C ALA A 452 15.55 -12.86 -3.47
N TYR A 453 16.87 -13.04 -3.43
CA TYR A 453 17.82 -11.97 -3.74
C TYR A 453 17.69 -11.44 -5.18
N ALA A 454 17.58 -12.33 -6.16
CA ALA A 454 17.38 -11.94 -7.56
C ALA A 454 16.09 -11.14 -7.73
N ARG A 455 15.01 -11.54 -7.06
CA ARG A 455 13.74 -10.81 -7.08
C ARG A 455 13.84 -9.44 -6.40
N CYS A 456 14.58 -9.32 -5.29
CA CYS A 456 14.84 -8.01 -4.66
C CYS A 456 15.56 -7.06 -5.63
N LEU A 457 16.56 -7.55 -6.36
CA LEU A 457 17.29 -6.77 -7.36
C LEU A 457 16.37 -6.33 -8.52
N GLU A 458 15.51 -7.23 -9.02
CA GLU A 458 14.51 -6.90 -10.04
C GLU A 458 13.58 -5.77 -9.58
N LEU A 459 13.05 -5.85 -8.35
CA LEU A 459 12.19 -4.80 -7.78
C LEU A 459 12.92 -3.46 -7.66
N ALA A 460 14.18 -3.48 -7.22
CA ALA A 460 15.00 -2.27 -7.09
C ALA A 460 15.28 -1.62 -8.46
N THR A 461 15.69 -2.41 -9.46
CA THR A 461 15.93 -1.94 -10.84
C THR A 461 14.63 -1.43 -11.49
N GLU A 462 13.51 -2.13 -11.29
CA GLU A 462 12.21 -1.72 -11.84
C GLU A 462 11.75 -0.39 -11.24
N ALA A 463 11.74 -0.26 -9.91
CA ALA A 463 11.37 1.00 -9.24
C ALA A 463 12.26 2.16 -9.69
N HIS A 464 13.57 1.94 -9.73
CA HIS A 464 14.53 2.94 -10.20
C HIS A 464 14.20 3.40 -11.63
N THR A 465 14.01 2.46 -12.54
CA THR A 465 13.71 2.74 -13.94
C THR A 465 12.39 3.50 -14.10
N LYS A 466 11.34 3.11 -13.36
CA LYS A 466 10.04 3.79 -13.40
C LYS A 466 10.15 5.24 -12.89
N LEU A 467 10.93 5.49 -11.84
CA LEU A 467 11.16 6.84 -11.31
C LEU A 467 12.04 7.72 -12.20
N VAL A 468 12.97 7.14 -12.95
CA VAL A 468 13.71 7.89 -13.97
C VAL A 468 12.77 8.30 -15.11
N ARG A 469 11.87 7.40 -15.54
CA ARG A 469 10.91 7.66 -16.62
C ARG A 469 9.81 8.64 -16.25
N SER A 470 9.37 8.68 -15.00
CA SER A 470 8.31 9.61 -14.57
C SER A 470 8.72 11.08 -14.69
N GLY A 471 10.02 11.39 -14.81
CA GLY A 471 10.53 12.75 -15.05
C GLY A 471 10.37 13.72 -13.87
N THR A 472 9.75 13.29 -12.77
CA THR A 472 9.49 14.08 -11.55
C THR A 472 10.72 14.15 -10.63
N ALA A 473 11.90 14.43 -11.19
CA ALA A 473 13.14 14.47 -10.42
C ALA A 473 13.23 15.76 -9.60
N ALA A 474 13.29 15.65 -8.28
CA ALA A 474 13.70 16.76 -7.43
C ALA A 474 15.20 17.03 -7.63
N ALA A 475 15.62 18.30 -7.67
CA ALA A 475 17.04 18.63 -7.75
C ALA A 475 17.84 18.02 -6.59
N ASP A 476 17.21 17.92 -5.41
CA ASP A 476 17.81 17.36 -4.20
C ASP A 476 18.03 15.84 -4.28
N SER A 477 17.36 15.12 -5.18
CA SER A 477 17.54 13.65 -5.35
C SER A 477 18.59 13.27 -6.39
N ALA A 478 19.21 14.26 -7.06
CA ALA A 478 20.15 14.00 -8.16
C ALA A 478 21.37 13.18 -7.72
N GLU A 479 21.88 13.40 -6.51
CA GLU A 479 23.04 12.65 -6.01
C GLU A 479 22.68 11.21 -5.64
N SER A 480 21.56 11.02 -4.92
CA SER A 480 21.05 9.67 -4.61
C SER A 480 20.84 8.87 -5.89
N ARG A 481 20.24 9.46 -6.94
CA ARG A 481 20.07 8.82 -8.26
C ARG A 481 21.38 8.30 -8.84
N ARG A 482 22.42 9.14 -8.92
CA ARG A 482 23.73 8.75 -9.46
C ARG A 482 24.38 7.63 -8.67
N ILE A 483 24.26 7.65 -7.35
CA ILE A 483 24.81 6.61 -6.48
C ILE A 483 24.05 5.29 -6.73
N ARG A 484 22.71 5.33 -6.78
CA ARG A 484 21.88 4.16 -7.09
C ARG A 484 22.20 3.56 -8.46
N ASP A 485 22.33 4.39 -9.50
CA ASP A 485 22.73 3.95 -10.84
C ASP A 485 24.03 3.13 -10.80
N ARG A 486 25.02 3.63 -10.06
CA ARG A 486 26.32 2.97 -9.93
C ARG A 486 26.23 1.65 -9.14
N ILE A 487 25.46 1.63 -8.05
CA ILE A 487 25.25 0.43 -7.24
C ILE A 487 24.53 -0.64 -8.07
N LEU A 488 23.43 -0.28 -8.73
CA LEU A 488 22.66 -1.22 -9.56
C LEU A 488 23.51 -1.81 -10.69
N ALA A 489 24.31 -0.99 -11.39
CA ALA A 489 25.19 -1.49 -12.44
C ALA A 489 26.22 -2.54 -11.95
N VAL A 490 26.73 -2.38 -10.73
CA VAL A 490 27.67 -3.34 -10.12
C VAL A 490 26.95 -4.62 -9.65
N LEU A 491 25.75 -4.48 -9.08
CA LEU A 491 24.93 -5.62 -8.68
C LEU A 491 24.48 -6.45 -9.89
N GLU A 492 24.07 -5.81 -10.98
CA GLU A 492 23.68 -6.47 -12.24
C GLU A 492 24.87 -7.19 -12.91
N ALA A 493 26.09 -6.67 -12.73
CA ALA A 493 27.31 -7.36 -13.14
C ALA A 493 27.71 -8.55 -12.24
N GLY A 494 26.95 -8.81 -11.17
CA GLY A 494 27.23 -9.87 -10.19
C GLY A 494 28.47 -9.58 -9.35
N GLN A 495 28.84 -8.31 -9.19
CA GLN A 495 30.01 -7.87 -8.44
C GLN A 495 29.63 -7.36 -7.04
N GLU A 496 30.56 -7.45 -6.10
CA GLU A 496 30.37 -6.90 -4.75
C GLU A 496 30.43 -5.37 -4.78
N VAL A 497 29.45 -4.73 -4.13
CA VAL A 497 29.39 -3.27 -4.00
C VAL A 497 30.27 -2.82 -2.83
N SER A 498 31.06 -1.77 -3.07
CA SER A 498 31.92 -1.20 -2.03
C SER A 498 31.09 -0.68 -0.83
N PRO A 499 31.50 -0.98 0.42
CA PRO A 499 30.87 -0.43 1.63
C PRO A 499 30.72 1.10 1.63
N GLN A 500 31.67 1.80 0.99
CA GLN A 500 31.64 3.25 0.89
C GLN A 500 30.45 3.76 0.08
N TRP A 501 30.01 3.03 -0.96
CA TRP A 501 28.86 3.47 -1.76
C TRP A 501 27.54 3.28 -1.01
N TRP A 502 27.43 2.25 -0.17
CA TRP A 502 26.30 2.10 0.73
C TRP A 502 26.21 3.26 1.72
N GLU A 503 27.34 3.69 2.28
CA GLU A 503 27.37 4.84 3.18
C GLU A 503 27.02 6.15 2.46
N GLN A 504 27.57 6.37 1.26
CA GLN A 504 27.22 7.54 0.44
C GLN A 504 25.71 7.58 0.12
N LEU A 505 25.09 6.42 -0.11
CA LEU A 505 23.63 6.36 -0.32
C LEU A 505 22.86 6.73 0.94
N ARG A 506 23.30 6.29 2.13
CA ARG A 506 22.68 6.68 3.41
C ARG A 506 22.81 8.18 3.66
N GLU A 507 24.02 8.74 3.50
CA GLU A 507 24.26 10.19 3.64
C GLU A 507 23.39 11.00 2.67
N ALA A 508 23.26 10.55 1.42
CA ALA A 508 22.40 11.19 0.44
C ALA A 508 20.90 11.07 0.80
N ASP A 509 20.47 9.95 1.38
CA ASP A 509 19.10 9.79 1.89
C ASP A 509 18.82 10.71 3.08
N ASP A 510 19.75 10.86 4.02
CA ASP A 510 19.63 11.77 5.17
C ASP A 510 19.52 13.24 4.72
N LEU A 511 20.31 13.65 3.71
CA LEU A 511 20.20 14.98 3.11
C LEU A 511 18.85 15.18 2.43
N LEU A 512 18.35 14.16 1.73
CA LEU A 512 17.02 14.19 1.11
C LEU A 512 15.92 14.28 2.17
N ALA A 513 16.03 13.53 3.27
CA ALA A 513 15.14 13.60 4.42
C ALA A 513 15.11 15.01 5.04
N ALA A 514 16.29 15.61 5.25
CA ALA A 514 16.40 16.98 5.75
C ALA A 514 15.75 18.00 4.79
N ALA A 515 15.93 17.84 3.48
CA ALA A 515 15.33 18.70 2.47
C ALA A 515 13.79 18.59 2.45
N MET A 516 13.23 17.43 2.77
CA MET A 516 11.78 17.22 2.87
C MET A 516 11.14 17.99 4.02
N LEU A 517 11.85 18.25 5.13
CA LEU A 517 11.27 18.92 6.31
C LEU A 517 10.67 20.29 5.99
N SER A 518 11.36 21.08 5.16
CA SER A 518 10.89 22.40 4.74
C SER A 518 9.67 22.38 3.80
N ARG A 519 9.33 21.19 3.26
CA ARG A 519 8.26 20.98 2.29
C ARG A 519 7.04 20.27 2.86
N ARG A 520 7.13 19.82 4.12
CA ARG A 520 5.97 19.27 4.83
C ARG A 520 5.04 20.38 5.23
N VAL A 521 3.74 20.10 5.17
CA VAL A 521 2.72 21.11 5.48
C VAL A 521 2.56 21.20 7.00
N ASP A 522 2.73 22.40 7.53
CA ASP A 522 2.31 22.74 8.90
C ASP A 522 0.84 23.19 8.85
N VAL A 523 -0.02 22.37 9.44
CA VAL A 523 -1.47 22.56 9.47
C VAL A 523 -1.97 22.99 10.84
N ALA A 524 -1.08 23.41 11.76
CA ALA A 524 -1.47 23.86 13.10
C ALA A 524 -2.54 24.97 13.06
N ARG A 525 -2.51 25.82 12.02
CA ARG A 525 -3.48 26.92 11.82
C ARG A 525 -4.76 26.53 11.09
N VAL A 526 -4.82 25.32 10.53
CA VAL A 526 -6.01 24.81 9.83
C VAL A 526 -6.82 24.04 10.84
N ALA A 527 -8.12 24.32 10.93
CA ALA A 527 -9.00 23.58 11.82
C ALA A 527 -9.10 22.09 11.42
N PRO A 528 -9.12 21.16 12.38
CA PRO A 528 -9.40 19.75 12.11
C PRO A 528 -10.69 19.54 11.31
N GLY A 529 -10.62 18.73 10.25
CA GLY A 529 -11.70 18.47 9.31
C GLY A 529 -11.75 19.42 8.10
N ASP A 530 -11.00 20.52 8.12
CA ASP A 530 -11.01 21.54 7.06
C ASP A 530 -9.83 21.41 6.07
N LEU A 531 -9.07 20.32 6.15
CA LEU A 531 -7.99 20.05 5.21
C LEU A 531 -8.50 19.92 3.78
N ARG A 532 -7.76 20.50 2.85
CA ARG A 532 -8.02 20.41 1.41
C ARG A 532 -6.88 19.61 0.77
N ILE A 533 -7.22 18.86 -0.27
CA ILE A 533 -6.24 18.19 -1.11
C ILE A 533 -5.40 19.26 -1.78
N ASP A 534 -4.10 19.26 -1.49
CA ASP A 534 -3.17 20.22 -2.06
C ASP A 534 -2.38 19.61 -3.21
N GLU A 535 -2.37 20.28 -4.36
CA GLU A 535 -1.50 19.94 -5.50
C GLU A 535 -0.03 20.25 -5.20
N GLU A 536 0.26 21.13 -4.23
CA GLU A 536 1.63 21.51 -3.82
C GLU A 536 2.44 20.34 -3.24
N GLY A 537 1.77 19.24 -2.84
CA GLY A 537 2.39 18.01 -2.34
C GLY A 537 3.18 17.20 -3.39
N ALA A 538 3.08 17.53 -4.69
CA ALA A 538 3.72 16.74 -5.75
C ALA A 538 5.25 16.65 -5.63
N THR A 539 5.92 17.73 -5.21
CA THR A 539 7.38 17.74 -5.03
C THR A 539 7.80 16.90 -3.82
N LEU A 540 7.09 17.04 -2.70
CA LEU A 540 7.35 16.22 -1.50
C LEU A 540 7.14 14.74 -1.80
N ARG A 541 6.06 14.40 -2.51
CA ARG A 541 5.77 13.02 -2.95
C ARG A 541 6.86 12.45 -3.84
N ALA A 542 7.37 13.24 -4.79
CA ALA A 542 8.51 12.83 -5.61
C ALA A 542 9.73 12.49 -4.74
N MET A 543 10.03 13.29 -3.71
CA MET A 543 11.12 12.99 -2.77
C MET A 543 10.84 11.75 -1.93
N VAL A 544 9.60 11.51 -1.51
CA VAL A 544 9.21 10.26 -0.82
C VAL A 544 9.51 9.05 -1.70
N PHE A 545 9.15 9.09 -2.99
CA PHE A 545 9.45 7.98 -3.91
C PHE A 545 10.95 7.74 -4.08
N GLU A 546 11.75 8.81 -4.12
CA GLU A 546 13.20 8.71 -4.16
C GLU A 546 13.78 8.03 -2.92
N ARG A 547 13.25 8.35 -1.74
CA ARG A 547 13.64 7.71 -0.48
C ARG A 547 13.25 6.24 -0.44
N ARG A 548 12.04 5.87 -0.91
CA ARG A 548 11.65 4.46 -1.06
C ARG A 548 12.56 3.70 -2.02
N CYS A 549 13.01 4.36 -3.09
CA CYS A 549 13.98 3.78 -4.01
C CYS A 549 15.37 3.63 -3.38
N ASN A 550 15.83 4.58 -2.56
CA ASN A 550 17.07 4.43 -1.77
C ASN A 550 16.95 3.26 -0.80
N GLU A 551 15.83 3.17 -0.09
CA GLU A 551 15.53 2.11 0.86
C GLU A 551 15.56 0.72 0.22
N LEU A 552 14.97 0.55 -0.97
CA LEU A 552 15.03 -0.70 -1.74
C LEU A 552 16.46 -1.20 -1.94
N LEU A 553 17.39 -0.29 -2.27
CA LEU A 553 18.79 -0.64 -2.44
C LEU A 553 19.47 -0.88 -1.08
N LEU A 554 19.15 -0.10 -0.05
CA LEU A 554 19.72 -0.29 1.29
C LEU A 554 19.29 -1.62 1.91
N VAL A 555 18.08 -2.11 1.61
CA VAL A 555 17.60 -3.45 2.01
C VAL A 555 18.47 -4.54 1.37
N LEU A 556 18.91 -4.37 0.12
CA LEU A 556 19.81 -5.32 -0.57
C LEU A 556 21.19 -5.44 0.07
N ALA A 557 21.64 -4.43 0.84
CA ALA A 557 22.91 -4.48 1.56
C ALA A 557 22.88 -5.38 2.81
N GLY A 558 21.69 -5.78 3.25
CA GLY A 558 21.49 -6.67 4.40
C GLY A 558 21.67 -8.16 4.07
N GLU A 559 21.43 -9.01 5.07
CA GLU A 559 21.50 -10.46 4.88
C GLU A 559 20.39 -10.96 3.93
N PRO A 560 20.73 -11.81 2.94
CA PRO A 560 19.75 -12.33 2.01
C PRO A 560 18.78 -13.27 2.72
N GLY A 561 17.49 -13.04 2.54
CA GLY A 561 16.48 -13.88 3.17
C GLY A 561 15.06 -13.54 2.77
N ARG A 562 14.13 -14.34 3.28
CA ARG A 562 12.70 -14.15 3.04
C ARG A 562 12.19 -12.80 3.54
N GLN A 563 12.64 -12.37 4.71
CA GLN A 563 12.26 -11.07 5.26
C GLN A 563 12.77 -9.92 4.39
N GLN A 564 14.01 -10.00 3.90
CA GLN A 564 14.58 -9.00 2.98
C GLN A 564 13.72 -8.83 1.73
N LEU A 565 13.21 -9.92 1.15
CA LEU A 565 12.29 -9.86 0.02
C LEU A 565 10.96 -9.19 0.36
N ARG A 566 10.39 -9.50 1.52
CA ARG A 566 9.13 -8.89 1.98
C ARG A 566 9.30 -7.41 2.26
N ASP A 567 10.43 -7.03 2.84
CA ASP A 567 10.82 -5.64 3.06
C ASP A 567 11.03 -4.90 1.73
N ALA A 568 11.71 -5.50 0.76
CA ALA A 568 11.86 -4.91 -0.56
C ALA A 568 10.49 -4.75 -1.26
N ALA A 569 9.62 -5.77 -1.19
CA ALA A 569 8.29 -5.70 -1.76
C ALA A 569 7.45 -4.55 -1.17
N TYR A 570 7.49 -4.35 0.15
CA TYR A 570 6.82 -3.23 0.80
C TYR A 570 7.32 -1.87 0.27
N ALA A 571 8.63 -1.66 0.19
CA ALA A 571 9.18 -0.39 -0.29
C ALA A 571 8.87 -0.15 -1.79
N TYR A 572 8.84 -1.20 -2.59
CA TYR A 572 8.41 -1.16 -4.01
C TYR A 572 6.92 -0.80 -4.13
N ASP A 573 6.08 -1.44 -3.32
CA ASP A 573 4.63 -1.23 -3.27
C ASP A 573 4.27 0.23 -2.95
N GLN A 574 4.97 0.82 -1.98
CA GLN A 574 4.83 2.24 -1.60
C GLN A 574 5.13 3.23 -2.75
N ILE A 575 5.82 2.80 -3.81
CA ILE A 575 6.04 3.60 -5.01
C ILE A 575 4.95 3.30 -6.04
N VAL A 576 4.82 2.03 -6.44
CA VAL A 576 4.06 1.65 -7.65
C VAL A 576 2.55 1.66 -7.42
N ASN A 577 2.11 1.29 -6.22
CA ASN A 577 0.69 1.30 -5.86
C ASN A 577 0.27 2.60 -5.16
N HIS A 578 1.13 3.63 -5.18
CA HIS A 578 0.75 4.94 -4.70
C HIS A 578 -0.35 5.53 -5.62
N PRO A 579 -1.49 6.01 -5.08
CA PRO A 579 -2.64 6.44 -5.91
C PRO A 579 -2.36 7.57 -6.91
N ARG A 580 -1.28 8.32 -6.67
CA ARG A 580 -0.81 9.44 -7.48
C ARG A 580 0.49 9.15 -8.25
N PHE A 581 0.95 7.90 -8.25
CA PHE A 581 2.05 7.48 -9.11
C PHE A 581 1.52 7.30 -10.53
N VAL A 582 2.12 8.01 -11.48
CA VAL A 582 1.77 7.89 -12.90
C VAL A 582 2.96 7.27 -13.60
N GLU A 583 2.83 6.01 -14.00
CA GLU A 583 3.82 5.36 -14.84
C GLU A 583 3.73 5.97 -16.25
N VAL A 584 4.80 6.59 -16.71
CA VAL A 584 4.93 7.04 -18.11
C VAL A 584 5.34 5.81 -18.94
N PRO A 585 4.52 5.35 -19.89
CA PRO A 585 4.87 4.21 -20.73
C PRO A 585 6.18 4.47 -21.47
N ALA A 586 7.00 3.44 -21.64
CA ALA A 586 8.21 3.56 -22.45
C ALA A 586 7.84 4.08 -23.85
N ALA A 587 8.51 5.15 -24.29
CA ALA A 587 8.37 5.62 -25.66
C ALA A 587 8.74 4.47 -26.60
N VAL A 588 7.74 3.95 -27.32
CA VAL A 588 7.96 2.96 -28.37
C VAL A 588 8.71 3.69 -29.47
N THR A 589 10.01 3.47 -29.56
CA THR A 589 10.79 3.88 -30.71
C THR A 589 10.21 3.11 -31.90
N ALA A 590 9.32 3.75 -32.66
CA ALA A 590 8.91 3.23 -33.95
C ALA A 590 10.22 3.03 -34.74
N ALA A 591 10.48 1.79 -35.14
CA ALA A 591 11.58 1.50 -36.04
C ALA A 591 11.48 2.46 -37.23
N GLU A 592 12.63 3.04 -37.63
CA GLU A 592 12.71 3.91 -38.80
C GLU A 592 11.92 3.28 -39.96
N PRO A 593 11.12 4.05 -40.72
CA PRO A 593 10.45 3.52 -41.88
C PRO A 593 11.53 2.99 -42.83
N THR A 594 11.67 1.67 -42.89
CA THR A 594 12.45 1.00 -43.92
C THR A 594 11.84 1.41 -45.26
N THR A 595 12.50 2.37 -45.91
CA THR A 595 12.21 2.75 -47.28
C THR A 595 12.49 1.53 -48.14
N VAL A 596 11.44 0.82 -48.52
CA VAL A 596 11.54 -0.31 -49.45
C VAL A 596 11.89 0.27 -50.81
N ASP A 597 13.16 0.13 -51.20
CA ASP A 597 13.64 0.52 -52.52
C ASP A 597 13.01 -0.44 -53.56
N ARG A 598 11.95 0.04 -54.23
CA ARG A 598 11.26 -0.74 -55.26
C ARG A 598 12.00 -0.55 -56.59
N PRO A 599 12.42 -1.62 -57.29
CA PRO A 599 13.08 -1.49 -58.57
C PRO A 599 12.14 -0.87 -59.62
N VAL A 600 12.68 0.13 -60.31
CA VAL A 600 12.02 0.88 -61.38
C VAL A 600 11.96 0.01 -62.64
N THR A 601 10.76 -0.41 -63.04
CA THR A 601 10.47 -0.88 -64.40
C THR A 601 9.54 0.12 -65.08
N VAL A 602 10.05 0.75 -66.14
CA VAL A 602 9.39 1.78 -66.92
C VAL A 602 8.59 1.17 -68.07
N SER A 603 7.34 1.63 -68.22
CA SER A 603 6.60 1.91 -69.48
C SER A 603 5.27 1.15 -69.68
N GLY A 604 4.18 1.90 -69.79
CA GLY A 604 2.93 1.48 -70.43
C GLY A 604 1.68 2.19 -69.89
N PRO A 605 1.00 3.07 -70.66
CA PRO A 605 0.10 4.09 -70.11
C PRO A 605 -1.35 3.62 -70.03
N VAL A 606 -2.02 3.87 -68.90
CA VAL A 606 -3.49 3.98 -68.88
C VAL A 606 -3.90 5.08 -67.90
N SER A 607 -4.48 6.13 -68.46
CA SER A 607 -5.13 7.24 -67.76
C SER A 607 -6.36 6.79 -66.98
N ALA A 608 -6.52 7.31 -65.77
CA ALA A 608 -7.78 7.30 -65.02
C ALA A 608 -8.30 8.75 -64.85
N PRO A 609 -9.63 8.94 -64.75
CA PRO A 609 -10.31 10.18 -65.12
C PRO A 609 -10.25 11.31 -64.08
N SER A 610 -10.31 12.55 -64.59
CA SER A 610 -10.33 13.81 -63.85
C SER A 610 -11.73 14.23 -63.39
N VAL A 611 -11.89 14.63 -62.13
CA VAL A 611 -12.81 15.70 -61.65
C VAL A 611 -12.21 16.21 -60.31
N ALA A 612 -11.55 17.37 -60.19
CA ALA A 612 -11.99 18.76 -60.31
C ALA A 612 -12.93 19.23 -59.18
N ALA A 613 -12.36 19.64 -58.03
CA ALA A 613 -12.74 20.82 -57.26
C ALA A 613 -11.89 20.90 -55.97
N GLY A 614 -10.95 21.84 -55.91
CA GLY A 614 -10.29 22.23 -54.66
C GLY A 614 -10.99 23.46 -54.05
N PRO A 615 -11.00 23.63 -52.72
CA PRO A 615 -11.27 24.92 -52.10
C PRO A 615 -9.98 25.73 -51.89
N PRO A 616 -10.07 27.07 -51.88
CA PRO A 616 -8.95 27.98 -52.10
C PRO A 616 -8.07 28.23 -50.87
N ARG A 617 -6.79 28.51 -51.14
CA ARG A 617 -5.82 29.06 -50.18
C ARG A 617 -6.10 30.55 -49.95
N GLY A 618 -6.21 30.94 -48.67
CA GLY A 618 -6.18 32.34 -48.24
C GLY A 618 -7.29 32.72 -47.26
N ALA A 619 -7.16 32.31 -46.00
CA ALA A 619 -7.86 32.94 -44.88
C ALA A 619 -6.98 32.83 -43.63
N ALA A 620 -6.37 33.95 -43.24
CA ALA A 620 -5.78 34.10 -41.92
C ALA A 620 -6.92 34.16 -40.89
N VAL A 621 -6.95 33.22 -39.95
CA VAL A 621 -7.85 33.27 -38.80
C VAL A 621 -7.02 33.71 -37.59
N VAL A 622 -7.30 34.92 -37.12
CA VAL A 622 -6.80 35.49 -35.87
C VAL A 622 -7.54 34.80 -34.71
N PRO A 623 -6.86 34.35 -33.65
CA PRO A 623 -7.52 33.74 -32.50
C PRO A 623 -8.30 34.79 -31.69
N PRO A 624 -9.49 34.45 -31.14
CA PRO A 624 -10.27 35.38 -30.34
C PRO A 624 -9.61 35.63 -28.98
N VAL A 625 -9.39 36.91 -28.68
CA VAL A 625 -9.08 37.43 -27.35
C VAL A 625 -10.35 37.36 -26.50
N VAL A 626 -10.33 36.55 -25.45
CA VAL A 626 -11.37 36.54 -24.42
C VAL A 626 -10.90 37.43 -23.27
N ALA A 627 -11.61 38.53 -23.03
CA ALA A 627 -11.40 39.41 -21.89
C ALA A 627 -12.01 38.79 -20.61
N PRO A 628 -11.40 39.00 -19.43
CA PRO A 628 -11.94 38.49 -18.16
C PRO A 628 -13.19 39.27 -17.72
N PRO A 629 -14.12 38.64 -16.98
CA PRO A 629 -15.35 39.28 -16.55
C PRO A 629 -15.10 40.37 -15.49
N VAL A 630 -15.75 41.52 -15.69
CA VAL A 630 -15.81 42.65 -14.75
C VAL A 630 -16.74 42.30 -13.60
N VAL A 631 -16.22 42.32 -12.37
CA VAL A 631 -17.01 42.19 -11.13
C VAL A 631 -17.54 43.58 -10.75
N THR A 632 -18.85 43.77 -10.80
CA THR A 632 -19.53 44.92 -10.18
C THR A 632 -19.78 44.66 -8.69
N PRO A 633 -19.50 45.61 -7.79
CA PRO A 633 -19.80 45.48 -6.36
C PRO A 633 -21.32 45.60 -6.08
N PRO A 634 -21.82 44.99 -4.98
CA PRO A 634 -23.23 45.01 -4.64
C PRO A 634 -23.71 46.37 -4.14
N SER A 635 -24.88 46.76 -4.63
CA SER A 635 -25.63 47.93 -4.22
C SER A 635 -26.09 47.82 -2.76
N GLU A 636 -25.75 48.81 -1.94
CA GLU A 636 -26.39 49.09 -0.67
C GLU A 636 -27.88 49.40 -0.89
N GLN A 637 -28.76 48.75 -0.13
CA GLN A 637 -30.11 49.25 0.12
C GLN A 637 -30.42 49.20 1.61
N SER A 638 -31.02 50.32 2.02
CA SER A 638 -31.34 50.80 3.36
C SER A 638 -32.43 50.03 4.08
#